data_AF-A0A6M5YR65-F1
#
_entry.id   AF-A0A6M5YR65-F1
#
_cell.length_a   1.000
_cell.length_b   1.000
_cell.length_c   1.000
_cell.angle_alpha   90.00
_cell.angle_beta   90.00
_cell.angle_gamma   90.00
#
_symmetry.space_group_name_H-M   'P 1'
#
loop_
_entity.id
_entity.type
_entity.pdbx_description
1 polymer ?
#
loop_
_entity_poly.entity_id
_entity_poly.type
_entity_poly.pdbx_seq_one_letter_code
_entity_poly.pdbx_strand_id
1 'polypeptide(L)'
;MSNRSVFRRVWFGVALGAAALLAWSVPQPARAYVEVPMSLGDVVRQSTNIVQMQVTKVDREKNLIIYTKLQDIKGKHPQTEIKHNIGRGGLRPGEWEEIMKWAEVGKVATFFHNGGASETYFGTSWYQAYPQGEWWGMSHGEPFLLRSYAGKVDKLPGVLADMLADKEVIVPCMVDGDKEAIHKKTARIQRLKASLKLVDYNPKRDFVGWGGEDIRRLQGVPGFDRYAALSKLEAEAQSVTTVDFDNDGKPDICLVGANKVVLLQNGGDGFIEVALPGLTGGARAAVWADCNGDGLPDLLLATPTGPRLYVNLGKAQFRDETRRLPRELAYNLTAAAWGDIDGDGKPDIVLANGFHGLRVYQNVRPEAPKIVLPQVGEWQAIGIFRAQNPADNFKTAFPVESDKFTPQKEYKGKRNLPTKWAKKDVPPGQPTPLPEMGANCATYMRTELDMPADAEVPVSIGTGGNTLTVWVNDEKVYGEEKGKPEPTALDLKLKRGKNTLLVKMCNAELPQVFSFAVGTGDSGPPGPWFRDVSTAWGFGPDGLCADTKGDTLAVADFTGDGKPDMLYGAGTGVLLVNQGGTFAIKPDCGISYKPGKVGPAVCDFDGDGHLDLFIPQANGRCQLLRNNGTGTFTDVAADAGDLARGVPNAVSAAWGDFDNDGRPDLLVCCLKGPNRYFKNEGGGKFVERTKELGLGQKVFNSQAAAFADLNGDGQLDLILANEGQESCVLFGVQTPGGAKTPVTVALNGTISLNGGKVVVKDTTGARVACSAVCGGDGRGGQSGLSPRFVLAPGAYTFELIGSDGKATVKDVTVTATPMQVKAQ
;
A
#
# COMPACT_ATOMS: atom_id res chain seq x y z
N MET A 1 58.07 -59.04 50.63
CA MET A 1 58.23 -57.61 50.25
C MET A 1 58.32 -57.57 48.73
N SER A 2 57.19 -57.39 48.05
CA SER A 2 56.35 -56.19 47.93
C SER A 2 56.80 -55.35 46.73
N ASN A 3 56.14 -55.55 45.60
CA ASN A 3 54.96 -54.74 45.21
C ASN A 3 55.29 -53.25 45.01
N ARG A 4 56.21 -52.97 44.07
CA ARG A 4 56.28 -51.66 43.40
C ARG A 4 55.77 -51.67 41.94
N SER A 5 55.16 -52.77 41.46
CA SER A 5 54.58 -52.82 40.10
C SER A 5 53.05 -52.92 40.04
N VAL A 6 52.35 -53.11 41.16
CA VAL A 6 50.87 -53.27 41.18
C VAL A 6 50.12 -51.96 41.49
N PHE A 7 50.74 -50.99 42.18
CA PHE A 7 50.08 -49.74 42.58
C PHE A 7 49.95 -48.68 41.47
N ARG A 8 50.68 -48.80 40.34
CA ARG A 8 50.59 -47.86 39.22
C ARG A 8 49.57 -48.23 38.15
N ARG A 9 49.05 -49.47 38.13
CA ARG A 9 48.03 -49.92 37.16
C ARG A 9 46.59 -49.81 37.66
N VAL A 10 46.35 -49.70 38.97
CA VAL A 10 44.99 -49.58 39.51
C VAL A 10 44.49 -48.12 39.53
N TRP A 11 45.38 -47.14 39.66
CA TRP A 11 44.97 -45.72 39.66
C TRP A 11 44.76 -45.09 38.27
N PHE A 12 45.31 -45.68 37.21
CA PHE A 12 45.00 -45.25 35.83
C PHE A 12 43.67 -45.81 35.31
N GLY A 13 43.20 -46.95 35.83
CA GLY A 13 41.93 -47.58 35.43
C GLY A 13 40.69 -46.93 36.06
N VAL A 14 40.78 -46.48 37.32
CA VAL A 14 39.65 -45.84 38.02
C VAL A 14 39.43 -44.39 37.55
N ALA A 15 40.49 -43.68 37.14
CA ALA A 15 40.39 -42.33 36.59
C ALA A 15 39.76 -42.28 35.18
N LEU A 16 39.93 -43.32 34.36
CA LEU A 16 39.31 -43.43 33.03
C LEU A 16 37.86 -43.93 33.08
N GLY A 17 37.50 -44.76 34.07
CA GLY A 17 36.12 -45.23 34.26
C GLY A 17 35.17 -44.17 34.82
N ALA A 18 35.63 -43.31 35.74
CA ALA A 18 34.82 -42.23 36.30
C ALA A 18 34.62 -41.05 35.32
N ALA A 19 35.56 -40.83 34.39
CA ALA A 19 35.43 -39.82 33.34
C ALA A 19 34.46 -40.23 32.22
N ALA A 20 34.26 -41.54 32.00
CA ALA A 20 33.34 -42.05 30.97
C ALA A 20 31.86 -42.08 31.43
N LEU A 21 31.59 -42.23 32.73
CA LEU A 21 30.22 -42.28 33.27
C LEU A 21 29.64 -40.90 33.66
N LEU A 22 30.48 -39.87 33.85
CA LEU A 22 30.03 -38.48 34.05
C LEU A 22 29.93 -37.68 32.73
N ALA A 23 30.37 -38.24 31.60
CA ALA A 23 30.21 -37.65 30.28
C ALA A 23 28.82 -37.91 29.64
N TRP A 24 27.97 -38.72 30.27
CA TRP A 24 26.64 -39.13 29.78
C TRP A 24 25.46 -38.57 30.58
N SER A 25 25.67 -37.49 31.35
CA SER A 25 24.58 -36.78 32.02
C SER A 25 24.80 -35.28 32.13
N VAL A 26 25.60 -34.70 31.24
CA VAL A 26 25.58 -33.24 31.02
C VAL A 26 24.44 -33.00 30.03
N PRO A 27 23.38 -32.24 30.38
CA PRO A 27 22.46 -31.76 29.36
C PRO A 27 23.30 -30.99 28.34
N GLN A 28 23.41 -31.54 27.13
CA GLN A 28 23.96 -30.80 26.01
C GLN A 28 23.22 -29.46 25.99
N PRO A 29 23.91 -28.31 25.99
CA PRO A 29 23.21 -27.07 25.72
C PRO A 29 22.55 -27.30 24.37
N ALA A 30 21.22 -27.19 24.31
CA ALA A 30 20.51 -27.14 23.05
C ALA A 30 21.20 -26.03 22.25
N ARG A 31 22.06 -26.40 21.31
CA ARG A 31 22.64 -25.45 20.37
C ARG A 31 21.46 -24.98 19.56
N ALA A 32 20.93 -23.82 19.93
CA ALA A 32 19.97 -23.12 19.11
C ALA A 32 20.63 -22.95 17.75
N TYR A 33 20.13 -23.70 16.77
CA TYR A 33 20.48 -23.56 15.37
C TYR A 33 20.07 -22.14 14.95
N VAL A 34 21.04 -21.24 14.83
CA VAL A 34 20.84 -19.88 14.33
C VAL A 34 21.52 -19.84 12.97
N GLU A 35 20.80 -20.28 11.95
CA GLU A 35 21.21 -20.03 10.57
C GLU A 35 21.06 -18.56 10.25
N VAL A 36 22.12 -17.99 9.67
CA VAL A 36 22.11 -16.65 9.12
C VAL A 36 21.38 -16.73 7.77
N PRO A 37 20.31 -15.95 7.55
CA PRO A 37 19.57 -16.02 6.30
C PRO A 37 20.45 -15.62 5.10
N MET A 38 20.31 -16.36 4.00
CA MET A 38 21.08 -16.14 2.75
C MET A 38 20.24 -15.39 1.71
N SER A 39 20.86 -14.56 0.87
CA SER A 39 20.19 -14.01 -0.31
C SER A 39 20.20 -15.04 -1.44
N LEU A 40 19.29 -14.90 -2.42
CA LEU A 40 19.36 -15.71 -3.64
C LEU A 40 20.70 -15.52 -4.37
N GLY A 41 21.24 -14.30 -4.35
CA GLY A 41 22.56 -13.99 -4.91
C GLY A 41 23.68 -14.83 -4.31
N ASP A 42 23.67 -15.02 -3.00
CA ASP A 42 24.69 -15.82 -2.32
C ASP A 42 24.53 -17.32 -2.60
N VAL A 43 23.29 -17.85 -2.58
CA VAL A 43 22.99 -19.24 -2.97
C VAL A 43 23.54 -19.52 -4.38
N VAL A 44 23.28 -18.61 -5.32
CA VAL A 44 23.77 -18.71 -6.71
C VAL A 44 25.28 -18.62 -6.79
N ARG A 45 25.90 -17.70 -6.04
CA ARG A 45 27.36 -17.51 -6.03
C ARG A 45 28.08 -18.74 -5.51
N GLN A 46 27.60 -19.31 -4.40
CA GLN A 46 28.18 -20.50 -3.77
C GLN A 46 28.02 -21.77 -4.62
N SER A 47 27.03 -21.81 -5.50
CA SER A 47 26.78 -22.95 -6.38
C SER A 47 27.79 -23.01 -7.53
N THR A 48 28.44 -24.15 -7.74
CA THR A 48 29.25 -24.41 -8.95
C THR A 48 28.37 -24.84 -10.11
N ASN A 49 27.26 -25.51 -9.82
CA ASN A 49 26.27 -25.95 -10.79
C ASN A 49 24.85 -25.60 -10.30
N ILE A 50 24.01 -25.19 -11.24
CA ILE A 50 22.58 -24.97 -11.02
C ILE A 50 21.84 -25.65 -12.16
N VAL A 51 20.94 -26.56 -11.82
CA VAL A 51 20.30 -27.46 -12.78
C VAL A 51 18.79 -27.39 -12.60
N GLN A 52 18.05 -27.18 -13.68
CA GLN A 52 16.61 -27.43 -13.65
C GLN A 52 16.37 -28.91 -13.94
N MET A 53 15.54 -29.54 -13.12
CA MET A 53 15.29 -30.96 -13.17
C MET A 53 13.81 -31.28 -13.08
N GLN A 54 13.40 -32.41 -13.64
CA GLN A 54 12.02 -32.88 -13.64
C GLN A 54 11.95 -34.28 -13.04
N VAL A 55 10.98 -34.51 -12.15
CA VAL A 55 10.74 -35.81 -11.55
C VAL A 55 10.32 -36.82 -12.63
N THR A 56 11.07 -37.92 -12.75
CA THR A 56 10.76 -39.03 -13.67
C THR A 56 10.29 -40.27 -12.91
N LYS A 57 10.69 -40.43 -11.65
CA LYS A 57 10.26 -41.54 -10.80
C LYS A 57 10.23 -41.14 -9.32
N VAL A 58 9.25 -41.67 -8.60
CA VAL A 58 9.13 -41.55 -7.14
C VAL A 58 8.91 -42.94 -6.56
N ASP A 59 9.78 -43.38 -5.65
CA ASP A 59 9.60 -44.61 -4.86
C ASP A 59 9.24 -44.19 -3.43
N ARG A 60 7.96 -44.31 -3.08
CA ARG A 60 7.44 -43.86 -1.78
C ARG A 60 7.78 -44.80 -0.63
N GLU A 61 8.08 -46.06 -0.91
CA GLU A 61 8.47 -47.02 0.13
C GLU A 61 9.89 -46.74 0.61
N LYS A 62 10.78 -46.48 -0.36
CA LYS A 62 12.21 -46.21 -0.12
C LYS A 62 12.55 -44.73 0.01
N ASN A 63 11.55 -43.85 -0.16
CA ASN A 63 11.69 -42.39 -0.21
C ASN A 63 12.73 -41.91 -1.23
N LEU A 64 12.67 -42.42 -2.45
CA LEU A 64 13.59 -42.03 -3.52
C LEU A 64 12.86 -41.15 -4.53
N ILE A 65 13.55 -40.10 -4.99
CA ILE A 65 13.12 -39.30 -6.12
C ILE A 65 14.22 -39.36 -7.17
N ILE A 66 13.84 -39.73 -8.40
CA ILE A 66 14.73 -39.68 -9.55
C ILE A 66 14.26 -38.54 -10.44
N TYR A 67 15.19 -37.69 -10.81
CA TYR A 67 14.98 -36.59 -11.72
C TYR A 67 15.75 -36.80 -13.02
N THR A 68 15.22 -36.28 -14.12
CA THR A 68 16.00 -36.01 -15.32
C THR A 68 16.39 -34.54 -15.35
N LYS A 69 17.61 -34.27 -15.79
CA LYS A 69 18.05 -32.91 -16.11
C LYS A 69 17.27 -32.37 -17.30
N LEU A 70 16.72 -31.17 -17.16
CA LEU A 70 16.11 -30.42 -18.25
C LEU A 70 17.12 -29.44 -18.87
N GLN A 71 17.82 -28.68 -18.02
CA GLN A 71 18.82 -27.71 -18.47
C GLN A 71 19.86 -27.43 -17.38
N ASP A 72 21.10 -27.17 -17.80
CA ASP A 72 22.13 -26.57 -16.96
C ASP A 72 21.99 -25.04 -17.03
N ILE A 73 21.64 -24.41 -15.91
CA ILE A 73 21.49 -22.95 -15.80
C ILE A 73 22.84 -22.29 -15.49
N LYS A 74 23.63 -22.91 -14.59
CA LYS A 74 25.00 -22.51 -14.25
C LYS A 74 25.87 -23.76 -14.21
N GLY A 75 27.09 -23.69 -14.73
CA GLY A 75 27.99 -24.85 -14.78
C GLY A 75 27.51 -25.92 -15.76
N LYS A 76 28.05 -27.14 -15.63
CA LYS A 76 27.62 -28.32 -16.38
C LYS A 76 27.57 -29.51 -15.44
N HIS A 77 26.38 -29.97 -15.12
CA HIS A 77 26.20 -31.16 -14.30
C HIS A 77 26.45 -32.44 -15.14
N PRO A 78 27.31 -33.37 -14.69
CA PRO A 78 27.79 -34.47 -15.52
C PRO A 78 26.73 -35.55 -15.78
N GLN A 79 25.73 -35.68 -14.90
CA GLN A 79 24.71 -36.73 -14.99
C GLN A 79 23.46 -36.21 -15.68
N THR A 80 22.80 -37.08 -16.45
CA THR A 80 21.46 -36.80 -16.99
C THR A 80 20.38 -37.16 -15.97
N GLU A 81 20.60 -38.25 -15.24
CA GLU A 81 19.73 -38.69 -14.15
C GLU A 81 20.31 -38.24 -12.81
N ILE A 82 19.52 -37.51 -12.01
CA ILE A 82 19.92 -36.99 -10.70
C ILE A 82 19.06 -37.69 -9.66
N LYS A 83 19.71 -38.38 -8.71
CA LYS A 83 19.05 -39.32 -7.79
C LYS A 83 19.09 -38.79 -6.37
N HIS A 84 17.92 -38.58 -5.77
CA HIS A 84 17.80 -38.07 -4.40
C HIS A 84 17.19 -39.14 -3.48
N ASN A 85 17.81 -39.32 -2.32
CA ASN A 85 17.29 -40.15 -1.24
C ASN A 85 16.76 -39.23 -0.13
N ILE A 86 15.44 -39.20 0.02
CA ILE A 86 14.72 -38.38 0.99
C ILE A 86 14.58 -39.20 2.28
N GLY A 87 15.66 -39.29 3.05
CA GLY A 87 15.67 -40.06 4.30
C GLY A 87 14.50 -39.70 5.22
N ARG A 88 14.04 -40.64 6.06
CA ARG A 88 12.93 -40.41 7.02
C ARG A 88 13.29 -39.52 8.22
N GLY A 89 14.48 -38.94 8.21
CA GLY A 89 14.98 -38.00 9.22
C GLY A 89 14.70 -36.55 8.83
N GLY A 90 15.15 -35.63 9.67
CA GLY A 90 14.99 -34.19 9.51
C GLY A 90 15.21 -33.48 10.83
N LEU A 91 15.27 -32.15 10.83
CA LEU A 91 15.37 -31.39 12.08
C LEU A 91 14.04 -31.43 12.85
N ARG A 92 12.93 -31.69 12.16
CA ARG A 92 11.57 -31.79 12.72
C ARG A 92 10.77 -32.97 12.16
N PRO A 93 9.76 -33.46 12.91
CA PRO A 93 8.86 -34.50 12.41
C PRO A 93 8.12 -34.04 11.14
N GLY A 94 8.12 -34.87 10.10
CA GLY A 94 7.30 -34.67 8.89
C GLY A 94 7.94 -33.88 7.75
N GLU A 95 9.17 -33.36 7.88
CA GLU A 95 9.86 -32.61 6.81
C GLU A 95 10.03 -33.44 5.52
N TRP A 96 10.46 -34.69 5.65
CA TRP A 96 10.61 -35.60 4.52
C TRP A 96 9.25 -35.94 3.87
N GLU A 97 8.17 -35.97 4.65
CA GLU A 97 6.84 -36.28 4.12
C GLU A 97 6.34 -35.20 3.18
N GLU A 98 6.66 -33.92 3.44
CA GLU A 98 6.28 -32.82 2.58
C GLU A 98 6.89 -32.96 1.18
N ILE A 99 8.19 -33.27 1.13
CA ILE A 99 8.92 -33.48 -0.12
C ILE A 99 8.32 -34.67 -0.86
N MET A 100 8.08 -35.79 -0.16
CA MET A 100 7.49 -36.98 -0.78
C MET A 100 6.04 -36.72 -1.23
N LYS A 101 5.22 -35.99 -0.48
CA LYS A 101 3.85 -35.62 -0.87
C LYS A 101 3.83 -34.76 -2.12
N TRP A 102 4.77 -33.82 -2.26
CA TRP A 102 4.92 -33.00 -3.46
C TRP A 102 5.40 -33.81 -4.68
N ALA A 103 6.29 -34.78 -4.47
CA ALA A 103 6.96 -35.48 -5.56
C ALA A 103 5.97 -36.32 -6.38
N GLU A 104 5.82 -35.93 -7.65
CA GLU A 104 5.02 -36.60 -8.68
C GLU A 104 5.72 -36.47 -10.04
N VAL A 105 5.57 -37.47 -10.90
CA VAL A 105 6.17 -37.45 -12.24
C VAL A 105 5.72 -36.20 -13.00
N GLY A 106 6.67 -35.51 -13.62
CA GLY A 106 6.44 -34.27 -14.37
C GLY A 106 6.64 -32.98 -13.57
N LYS A 107 6.68 -33.03 -12.23
CA LYS A 107 6.99 -31.86 -11.39
C LYS A 107 8.43 -31.41 -11.60
N VAL A 108 8.67 -30.10 -11.55
CA VAL A 108 10.00 -29.50 -11.72
C VAL A 108 10.57 -29.00 -10.40
N ALA A 109 11.89 -29.08 -10.28
CA ALA A 109 12.67 -28.54 -9.17
C ALA A 109 13.95 -27.89 -9.72
N THR A 110 14.55 -27.02 -8.92
CA THR A 110 15.84 -26.39 -9.24
C THR A 110 16.87 -26.83 -8.21
N PHE A 111 17.95 -27.42 -8.71
CA PHE A 111 19.01 -28.03 -7.93
C PHE A 111 20.26 -27.17 -7.95
N PHE A 112 20.65 -26.64 -6.79
CA PHE A 112 21.82 -25.81 -6.57
C PHE A 112 22.87 -26.66 -5.87
N HIS A 113 24.07 -26.82 -6.42
CA HIS A 113 25.12 -27.55 -5.70
C HIS A 113 26.52 -27.02 -5.99
N ASN A 114 27.42 -27.21 -5.02
CA ASN A 114 28.85 -26.94 -5.18
C ASN A 114 29.70 -28.21 -5.29
N GLY A 115 29.06 -29.39 -5.20
CA GLY A 115 29.70 -30.71 -5.24
C GLY A 115 29.97 -31.31 -3.86
N GLY A 116 29.99 -30.49 -2.81
CA GLY A 116 30.06 -30.94 -1.42
C GLY A 116 28.73 -30.82 -0.66
N ALA A 117 27.89 -29.84 -1.02
CA ALA A 117 26.55 -29.62 -0.49
C ALA A 117 25.61 -29.14 -1.60
N SER A 118 24.31 -29.22 -1.33
CA SER A 118 23.28 -28.80 -2.27
C SER A 118 22.02 -28.27 -1.59
N GLU A 119 21.37 -27.33 -2.25
CA GLU A 119 20.03 -26.84 -1.92
C GLU A 119 19.09 -27.15 -3.08
N THR A 120 17.94 -27.73 -2.79
CA THR A 120 16.94 -28.04 -3.81
C THR A 120 15.66 -27.26 -3.56
N TYR A 121 15.28 -26.42 -4.53
CA TYR A 121 14.00 -25.74 -4.51
C TYR A 121 12.93 -26.53 -5.25
N PHE A 122 11.82 -26.83 -4.59
CA PHE A 122 10.73 -27.64 -5.10
C PHE A 122 9.38 -27.04 -4.68
N GLY A 123 8.41 -26.98 -5.59
CA GLY A 123 7.11 -26.39 -5.29
C GLY A 123 7.23 -24.95 -4.77
N THR A 124 7.18 -24.80 -3.44
CA THR A 124 7.40 -23.55 -2.70
C THR A 124 8.26 -23.77 -1.46
N SER A 125 9.26 -24.67 -1.53
CA SER A 125 10.07 -25.10 -0.38
C SER A 125 11.46 -25.54 -0.77
N TRP A 126 12.33 -25.59 0.23
CA TRP A 126 13.73 -25.94 0.09
C TRP A 126 14.06 -27.16 0.93
N TYR A 127 15.02 -27.96 0.47
CA TYR A 127 15.70 -28.95 1.32
C TYR A 127 17.18 -29.04 0.95
N GLN A 128 17.98 -29.38 1.95
CA GLN A 128 19.41 -29.55 1.81
C GLN A 128 19.78 -31.02 1.62
N ALA A 129 20.73 -31.32 0.73
CA ALA A 129 21.24 -32.68 0.52
C ALA A 129 22.77 -32.72 0.32
N TYR A 130 23.35 -33.88 0.61
CA TYR A 130 24.79 -34.14 0.51
C TYR A 130 25.09 -35.34 -0.39
N PRO A 131 26.23 -35.36 -1.09
CA PRO A 131 26.60 -36.46 -1.98
C PRO A 131 26.89 -37.76 -1.19
N GLN A 132 26.38 -38.87 -1.69
CA GLN A 132 26.52 -40.23 -1.16
C GLN A 132 26.77 -41.21 -2.32
N GLY A 133 27.89 -41.02 -3.02
CA GLY A 133 28.17 -41.75 -4.27
C GLY A 133 27.32 -41.20 -5.42
N GLU A 134 26.51 -42.06 -6.05
CA GLU A 134 25.59 -41.63 -7.12
C GLU A 134 24.32 -40.93 -6.61
N TRP A 135 24.12 -40.86 -5.29
CA TRP A 135 22.92 -40.31 -4.67
C TRP A 135 23.19 -38.99 -3.97
N TRP A 136 22.16 -38.16 -3.87
CA TRP A 136 22.10 -37.01 -2.98
C TRP A 136 21.18 -37.35 -1.81
N GLY A 137 21.74 -37.51 -0.62
CA GLY A 137 20.99 -37.81 0.60
C GLY A 137 20.51 -36.54 1.26
N MET A 138 19.19 -36.40 1.42
CA MET A 138 18.59 -35.30 2.18
C MET A 138 19.10 -35.29 3.62
N SER A 139 19.46 -34.11 4.10
CA SER A 139 19.78 -33.85 5.50
C SER A 139 18.54 -33.38 6.27
N HIS A 140 17.92 -32.29 5.84
CA HIS A 140 16.75 -31.68 6.46
C HIS A 140 16.01 -30.75 5.48
N GLY A 141 14.78 -30.37 5.83
CA GLY A 141 14.07 -29.29 5.13
C GLY A 141 14.68 -27.94 5.47
N GLU A 142 14.70 -27.02 4.50
CA GLU A 142 15.46 -25.77 4.60
C GLU A 142 14.56 -24.51 4.49
N PRO A 143 13.52 -24.37 5.34
CA PRO A 143 12.52 -23.31 5.20
C PRO A 143 13.09 -21.91 5.39
N PHE A 144 14.31 -21.74 5.95
CA PHE A 144 14.94 -20.43 6.09
C PHE A 144 15.35 -19.85 4.73
N LEU A 145 15.64 -20.68 3.72
CA LEU A 145 15.88 -20.24 2.34
C LEU A 145 14.61 -19.73 1.63
N LEU A 146 13.43 -19.82 2.25
CA LEU A 146 12.25 -19.06 1.79
C LEU A 146 12.47 -17.54 1.91
N ARG A 147 13.45 -17.10 2.70
CA ARG A 147 13.95 -15.72 2.67
C ARG A 147 14.77 -15.40 1.43
N SER A 148 15.41 -16.40 0.82
CA SER A 148 16.17 -16.24 -0.41
C SER A 148 15.22 -16.18 -1.62
N TYR A 149 14.26 -17.10 -1.69
CA TYR A 149 13.23 -17.14 -2.72
C TYR A 149 12.01 -17.94 -2.23
N ALA A 150 10.83 -17.33 -2.34
CA ALA A 150 9.53 -17.90 -1.99
C ALA A 150 8.55 -17.90 -3.18
N GLY A 151 9.07 -17.71 -4.40
CA GLY A 151 8.28 -17.61 -5.63
C GLY A 151 7.93 -18.96 -6.25
N LYS A 152 7.38 -18.95 -7.46
CA LYS A 152 7.01 -20.20 -8.14
C LYS A 152 8.25 -20.87 -8.75
N VAL A 153 8.44 -22.16 -8.47
CA VAL A 153 9.62 -22.92 -8.93
C VAL A 153 9.86 -22.88 -10.45
N ASP A 154 8.80 -22.73 -11.27
CA ASP A 154 8.89 -22.63 -12.74
C ASP A 154 9.40 -21.26 -13.24
N LYS A 155 9.33 -20.22 -12.41
CA LYS A 155 9.85 -18.87 -12.73
C LYS A 155 11.33 -18.72 -12.41
N LEU A 156 11.81 -19.47 -11.42
CA LEU A 156 13.18 -19.39 -10.91
C LEU A 156 14.27 -19.53 -12.00
N PRO A 157 14.17 -20.40 -13.02
CA PRO A 157 15.19 -20.48 -14.07
C PRO A 157 15.42 -19.16 -14.83
N GLY A 158 14.36 -18.41 -15.13
CA GLY A 158 14.46 -17.12 -15.83
C GLY A 158 15.12 -16.06 -14.95
N VAL A 159 14.71 -15.99 -13.68
CA VAL A 159 15.32 -15.13 -12.65
C VAL A 159 16.83 -15.40 -12.56
N LEU A 160 17.23 -16.67 -12.51
CA LEU A 160 18.62 -17.08 -12.40
C LEU A 160 19.43 -16.75 -13.66
N ALA A 161 18.84 -16.92 -14.84
CA ALA A 161 19.48 -16.56 -16.12
C ALA A 161 19.75 -15.05 -16.18
N ASP A 162 18.79 -14.21 -15.77
CA ASP A 162 18.97 -12.76 -15.72
C ASP A 162 20.03 -12.34 -14.71
N MET A 163 20.06 -12.96 -13.51
CA MET A 163 21.12 -12.72 -12.53
C MET A 163 22.51 -13.12 -13.06
N LEU A 164 22.62 -14.24 -13.78
CA LEU A 164 23.88 -14.69 -14.40
C LEU A 164 24.33 -13.78 -15.55
N ALA A 165 23.38 -13.06 -16.16
CA ALA A 165 23.65 -11.98 -17.11
C ALA A 165 23.94 -10.63 -16.44
N ASP A 166 24.26 -10.62 -15.14
CA ASP A 166 24.58 -9.46 -14.30
C ASP A 166 23.42 -8.43 -14.16
N LYS A 167 22.17 -8.86 -14.38
CA LYS A 167 20.99 -8.03 -14.13
C LYS A 167 20.54 -8.10 -12.67
N GLU A 168 20.03 -6.99 -12.16
CA GLU A 168 19.25 -6.97 -10.93
C GLU A 168 17.82 -7.41 -11.25
N VAL A 169 17.28 -8.31 -10.44
CA VAL A 169 15.92 -8.84 -10.57
C VAL A 169 15.16 -8.61 -9.26
N ILE A 170 13.83 -8.72 -9.31
CA ILE A 170 12.97 -8.61 -8.14
C ILE A 170 12.35 -9.98 -7.89
N VAL A 171 12.45 -10.49 -6.67
CA VAL A 171 11.97 -11.82 -6.31
C VAL A 171 11.15 -11.81 -5.03
N PRO A 172 10.11 -12.65 -4.92
CA PRO A 172 9.37 -12.81 -3.67
C PRO A 172 10.21 -13.60 -2.64
N CYS A 173 10.17 -13.14 -1.40
CA CYS A 173 10.89 -13.66 -0.23
C CYS A 173 9.96 -13.63 0.99
N MET A 174 10.00 -14.64 1.85
CA MET A 174 9.27 -14.58 3.12
C MET A 174 9.99 -13.65 4.12
N VAL A 175 9.21 -12.88 4.88
CA VAL A 175 9.69 -11.90 5.88
C VAL A 175 9.61 -12.48 7.28
N ASP A 176 10.31 -11.85 8.22
CA ASP A 176 10.38 -12.28 9.61
C ASP A 176 9.00 -12.41 10.25
N GLY A 177 8.55 -13.66 10.34
CA GLY A 177 7.75 -14.19 11.44
C GLY A 177 8.64 -14.99 12.39
N ASP A 178 8.08 -15.48 13.49
CA ASP A 178 8.79 -16.46 14.32
C ASP A 178 9.18 -17.69 13.47
N LYS A 179 10.13 -18.50 13.96
CA LYS A 179 10.61 -19.68 13.23
C LYS A 179 9.47 -20.62 12.81
N GLU A 180 8.37 -20.63 13.58
CA GLU A 180 7.18 -21.42 13.29
C GLU A 180 6.39 -20.89 12.09
N ALA A 181 6.21 -19.58 11.95
CA ALA A 181 5.47 -18.98 10.84
C ALA A 181 6.11 -19.27 9.47
N ILE A 182 7.44 -19.34 9.42
CA ILE A 182 8.18 -19.64 8.17
C ILE A 182 8.10 -21.13 7.84
N HIS A 183 8.22 -22.00 8.84
CA HIS A 183 7.97 -23.43 8.65
C HIS A 183 6.54 -23.73 8.18
N LYS A 184 5.55 -23.04 8.76
CA LYS A 184 4.15 -23.17 8.37
C LYS A 184 3.81 -22.42 7.09
N LYS A 185 4.75 -21.67 6.51
CA LYS A 185 4.57 -20.82 5.31
C LYS A 185 3.45 -19.80 5.47
N THR A 186 3.21 -19.34 6.69
CA THR A 186 2.23 -18.32 7.04
C THR A 186 2.88 -16.95 7.24
N ALA A 187 4.20 -16.85 7.08
CA ALA A 187 4.93 -15.60 7.09
C ALA A 187 4.57 -14.73 5.88
N ARG A 188 4.65 -13.40 6.05
CA ARG A 188 4.36 -12.43 4.98
C ARG A 188 5.39 -12.55 3.85
N ILE A 189 5.00 -12.18 2.63
CA ILE A 189 5.90 -12.13 1.47
C ILE A 189 6.26 -10.68 1.17
N GLN A 190 7.55 -10.42 0.99
CA GLN A 190 8.11 -9.19 0.41
C GLN A 190 8.74 -9.50 -0.93
N ARG A 191 8.85 -8.48 -1.77
CA ARG A 191 9.64 -8.49 -2.99
C ARG A 191 11.00 -7.88 -2.68
N LEU A 192 12.06 -8.62 -2.91
CA LEU A 192 13.45 -8.17 -2.73
C LEU A 192 14.19 -8.08 -4.06
N LYS A 193 15.06 -7.09 -4.20
CA LYS A 193 16.12 -7.07 -5.20
C LYS A 193 17.04 -8.27 -4.99
N ALA A 194 17.37 -8.96 -6.06
CA ALA A 194 18.37 -10.02 -6.05
C ALA A 194 19.31 -9.82 -7.24
N SER A 195 20.60 -10.06 -7.02
CA SER A 195 21.61 -10.11 -8.08
C SER A 195 22.84 -10.83 -7.55
N LEU A 196 23.82 -11.12 -8.42
CA LEU A 196 25.11 -11.66 -8.00
C LEU A 196 25.94 -10.67 -7.15
N LYS A 197 25.56 -9.39 -7.11
CA LYS A 197 26.19 -8.34 -6.31
C LYS A 197 25.59 -8.26 -4.89
N LEU A 198 24.39 -8.79 -4.68
CA LEU A 198 23.66 -8.80 -3.41
C LEU A 198 23.83 -10.16 -2.72
N VAL A 199 24.94 -10.35 -2.02
CA VAL A 199 25.39 -11.66 -1.48
C VAL A 199 25.12 -11.84 0.02
N ASP A 200 24.34 -10.95 0.61
CA ASP A 200 23.84 -11.04 1.98
C ASP A 200 22.34 -10.78 1.97
N TYR A 201 21.59 -11.54 2.77
CA TYR A 201 20.16 -11.30 2.93
C TYR A 201 19.95 -9.99 3.69
N ASN A 202 19.46 -8.98 2.97
CA ASN A 202 19.15 -7.69 3.57
C ASN A 202 17.75 -7.24 3.14
N PRO A 203 16.70 -7.64 3.88
CA PRO A 203 15.31 -7.37 3.51
C PRO A 203 14.92 -5.90 3.70
N LYS A 204 15.86 -5.04 4.11
CA LYS A 204 15.65 -3.59 4.17
C LYS A 204 16.28 -2.90 2.95
N ARG A 205 17.54 -3.21 2.65
CA ARG A 205 18.25 -2.70 1.47
C ARG A 205 17.57 -3.14 0.18
N ASP A 206 17.20 -4.42 0.15
CA ASP A 206 16.71 -5.05 -1.06
C ASP A 206 15.19 -4.91 -1.18
N PHE A 207 14.49 -4.35 -0.19
CA PHE A 207 13.04 -4.24 -0.21
C PHE A 207 12.53 -3.40 -1.39
N VAL A 208 11.60 -3.98 -2.14
CA VAL A 208 10.88 -3.32 -3.22
C VAL A 208 9.41 -3.14 -2.87
N GLY A 209 8.85 -4.04 -2.06
CA GLY A 209 7.43 -3.99 -1.71
C GLY A 209 6.93 -5.25 -1.00
N TRP A 210 5.68 -5.22 -0.54
CA TRP A 210 4.97 -6.41 -0.04
C TRP A 210 4.23 -7.11 -1.19
N GLY A 211 3.93 -8.39 -1.06
CA GLY A 211 3.12 -9.14 -2.04
C GLY A 211 3.93 -10.07 -2.97
N GLY A 212 3.22 -10.93 -3.72
CA GLY A 212 3.79 -11.93 -4.63
C GLY A 212 3.70 -11.55 -6.11
N GLU A 213 4.08 -12.48 -6.98
CA GLU A 213 3.87 -12.42 -8.43
C GLU A 213 2.42 -12.81 -8.78
N ASP A 214 1.47 -11.89 -8.55
CA ASP A 214 0.04 -12.23 -8.46
C ASP A 214 -0.83 -11.79 -9.65
N ILE A 215 -0.27 -11.11 -10.66
CA ILE A 215 -0.97 -10.90 -11.95
C ILE A 215 -0.72 -12.12 -12.86
N ARG A 216 -1.78 -12.89 -13.15
CA ARG A 216 -1.74 -14.08 -14.03
C ARG A 216 -2.53 -13.85 -15.31
N ARG A 217 -2.13 -14.50 -16.41
CA ARG A 217 -2.92 -14.49 -17.66
C ARG A 217 -4.23 -15.29 -17.51
N LEU A 218 -5.30 -14.78 -18.10
CA LEU A 218 -6.55 -15.47 -18.34
C LEU A 218 -6.56 -16.00 -19.77
N GLN A 219 -7.08 -17.21 -19.96
CA GLN A 219 -7.31 -17.80 -21.28
C GLN A 219 -8.82 -17.96 -21.49
N GLY A 220 -9.31 -17.58 -22.67
CA GLY A 220 -10.72 -17.78 -23.05
C GLY A 220 -11.73 -16.82 -22.40
N VAL A 221 -11.27 -15.68 -21.88
CA VAL A 221 -12.12 -14.59 -21.38
C VAL A 221 -12.01 -13.42 -22.35
N PRO A 222 -13.01 -13.15 -23.21
CA PRO A 222 -12.83 -12.21 -24.32
C PRO A 222 -12.55 -10.76 -23.90
N GLY A 223 -13.15 -10.31 -22.78
CA GLY A 223 -12.98 -8.94 -22.30
C GLY A 223 -11.73 -8.70 -21.45
N PHE A 224 -11.01 -9.75 -21.04
CA PHE A 224 -9.92 -9.64 -20.06
C PHE A 224 -8.78 -10.63 -20.31
N ASP A 225 -7.52 -10.18 -20.30
CA ASP A 225 -6.35 -11.06 -20.52
C ASP A 225 -5.58 -11.42 -19.25
N ARG A 226 -5.81 -10.72 -18.14
CA ARG A 226 -5.12 -10.97 -16.87
C ARG A 226 -6.08 -10.85 -15.69
N TYR A 227 -5.67 -11.49 -14.60
CA TYR A 227 -6.35 -11.52 -13.33
C TYR A 227 -5.34 -11.30 -12.21
N ALA A 228 -5.67 -10.49 -11.23
CA ALA A 228 -4.97 -10.45 -9.95
C ALA A 228 -5.94 -10.75 -8.81
N ALA A 229 -5.55 -11.63 -7.89
CA ALA A 229 -6.24 -11.75 -6.61
C ALA A 229 -5.79 -10.59 -5.71
N LEU A 230 -6.74 -9.94 -5.05
CA LEU A 230 -6.49 -8.91 -4.05
C LEU A 230 -6.86 -9.43 -2.66
N SER A 231 -6.68 -8.59 -1.64
CA SER A 231 -7.05 -8.91 -0.26
C SER A 231 -8.53 -9.31 -0.13
N LYS A 232 -8.77 -10.39 0.61
CA LYS A 232 -10.10 -10.78 1.07
C LYS A 232 -10.54 -9.84 2.20
N LEU A 233 -11.67 -9.14 2.02
CA LEU A 233 -12.22 -8.18 3.00
C LEU A 233 -13.19 -8.82 4.01
N GLU A 234 -13.34 -10.15 3.97
CA GLU A 234 -14.30 -10.95 4.74
C GLU A 234 -15.77 -10.63 4.39
N ALA A 235 -16.69 -10.80 5.34
CA ALA A 235 -18.14 -10.85 5.10
C ALA A 235 -18.79 -9.51 4.74
N GLU A 236 -18.09 -8.37 4.82
CA GLU A 236 -18.67 -7.07 4.47
C GLU A 236 -17.63 -6.16 3.79
N ALA A 237 -17.41 -6.37 2.49
CA ALA A 237 -16.83 -5.36 1.61
C ALA A 237 -17.79 -4.16 1.50
N GLN A 238 -17.26 -2.93 1.46
CA GLN A 238 -18.06 -1.71 1.53
C GLN A 238 -17.78 -0.75 0.37
N SER A 239 -16.52 -0.55 -0.01
CA SER A 239 -16.13 0.39 -1.06
C SER A 239 -14.77 0.02 -1.66
N VAL A 240 -14.54 0.44 -2.91
CA VAL A 240 -13.22 0.44 -3.54
C VAL A 240 -12.99 1.78 -4.22
N THR A 241 -11.87 2.42 -3.94
CA THR A 241 -11.47 3.67 -4.59
C THR A 241 -10.12 3.53 -5.26
N THR A 242 -9.89 4.33 -6.30
CA THR A 242 -8.63 4.34 -7.04
C THR A 242 -8.05 5.74 -7.10
N VAL A 243 -6.80 5.90 -6.69
CA VAL A 243 -6.10 7.18 -6.69
C VAL A 243 -4.60 6.92 -6.79
N ASP A 244 -3.86 7.76 -7.49
CA ASP A 244 -2.39 7.72 -7.51
C ASP A 244 -1.86 8.44 -6.26
N PHE A 245 -1.73 7.72 -5.14
CA PHE A 245 -1.39 8.32 -3.85
C PHE A 245 0.13 8.48 -3.65
N ASP A 246 0.97 7.79 -4.43
CA ASP A 246 2.42 7.99 -4.37
C ASP A 246 2.95 8.92 -5.47
N ASN A 247 2.07 9.36 -6.38
CA ASN A 247 2.31 10.28 -7.48
C ASN A 247 3.30 9.71 -8.52
N ASP A 248 3.29 8.38 -8.72
CA ASP A 248 4.12 7.69 -9.72
C ASP A 248 3.48 7.64 -11.12
N GLY A 249 2.24 8.11 -11.25
CA GLY A 249 1.46 8.14 -12.49
C GLY A 249 0.57 6.91 -12.70
N LYS A 250 0.60 5.92 -11.80
CA LYS A 250 -0.25 4.73 -11.84
C LYS A 250 -1.33 4.82 -10.76
N PRO A 251 -2.59 4.51 -11.07
CA PRO A 251 -3.61 4.44 -10.04
C PRO A 251 -3.32 3.31 -9.04
N ASP A 252 -3.40 3.64 -7.76
CA ASP A 252 -3.38 2.68 -6.65
C ASP A 252 -4.81 2.32 -6.22
N ILE A 253 -4.95 1.31 -5.36
CA ILE A 253 -6.26 0.79 -4.93
C ILE A 253 -6.42 0.93 -3.42
N CYS A 254 -7.58 1.41 -2.97
CA CYS A 254 -8.02 1.34 -1.59
C CYS A 254 -9.27 0.47 -1.47
N LEU A 255 -9.15 -0.63 -0.72
CA LEU A 255 -10.24 -1.54 -0.43
C LEU A 255 -10.73 -1.32 0.99
N VAL A 256 -12.04 -1.13 1.15
CA VAL A 256 -12.68 -0.90 2.44
C VAL A 256 -13.63 -2.05 2.76
N GLY A 257 -13.41 -2.68 3.91
CA GLY A 257 -14.33 -3.62 4.52
C GLY A 257 -14.62 -3.25 5.98
N ALA A 258 -15.63 -3.88 6.57
CA ALA A 258 -16.08 -3.59 7.93
C ALA A 258 -14.98 -3.77 9.00
N ASN A 259 -14.01 -4.66 8.76
CA ASN A 259 -12.96 -5.01 9.72
C ASN A 259 -11.53 -4.70 9.24
N LYS A 260 -11.36 -4.26 7.99
CA LYS A 260 -10.05 -3.99 7.41
C LYS A 260 -10.15 -2.90 6.34
N VAL A 261 -9.18 -2.00 6.32
CA VAL A 261 -8.87 -1.14 5.17
C VAL A 261 -7.55 -1.61 4.58
N VAL A 262 -7.46 -1.72 3.27
CA VAL A 262 -6.26 -2.16 2.55
C VAL A 262 -5.90 -1.14 1.50
N LEU A 263 -4.78 -0.47 1.68
CA LEU A 263 -4.16 0.35 0.63
C LEU A 263 -3.20 -0.53 -0.16
N LEU A 264 -3.28 -0.49 -1.48
CA LEU A 264 -2.52 -1.30 -2.41
C LEU A 264 -1.86 -0.39 -3.43
N GLN A 265 -0.57 -0.14 -3.24
CA GLN A 265 0.26 0.61 -4.17
C GLN A 265 0.53 -0.25 -5.43
N ASN A 266 0.37 0.32 -6.61
CA ASN A 266 0.48 -0.35 -7.88
C ASN A 266 1.91 -0.25 -8.45
N GLY A 267 2.65 -1.35 -8.41
CA GLY A 267 4.00 -1.41 -8.99
C GLY A 267 4.03 -1.53 -10.52
N GLY A 268 2.90 -1.85 -11.16
CA GLY A 268 2.76 -2.15 -12.59
C GLY A 268 2.77 -3.66 -12.92
N ASP A 269 3.45 -4.48 -12.11
CA ASP A 269 3.49 -5.95 -12.24
C ASP A 269 2.88 -6.69 -11.03
N GLY A 270 2.47 -5.94 -10.01
CA GLY A 270 1.88 -6.44 -8.77
C GLY A 270 1.57 -5.30 -7.80
N PHE A 271 0.84 -5.63 -6.73
CA PHE A 271 0.35 -4.67 -5.74
C PHE A 271 1.10 -4.81 -4.40
N ILE A 272 1.36 -3.69 -3.74
CA ILE A 272 2.05 -3.60 -2.45
C ILE A 272 1.09 -3.08 -1.39
N GLU A 273 0.86 -3.83 -0.32
CA GLU A 273 0.04 -3.32 0.80
C GLU A 273 0.76 -2.20 1.56
N VAL A 274 0.08 -1.07 1.72
CA VAL A 274 0.56 0.13 2.43
C VAL A 274 -0.15 0.22 3.77
N ALA A 275 0.63 0.47 4.83
CA ALA A 275 0.12 0.53 6.19
C ALA A 275 -0.40 1.93 6.56
N LEU A 276 -1.58 2.00 7.17
CA LEU A 276 -2.08 3.20 7.82
C LEU A 276 -1.71 3.18 9.31
N PRO A 277 -0.96 4.19 9.81
CA PRO A 277 -0.50 4.18 11.20
C PRO A 277 -1.67 4.25 12.18
N GLY A 278 -1.66 3.38 13.18
CA GLY A 278 -2.63 3.41 14.28
C GLY A 278 -4.08 3.09 13.89
N LEU A 279 -4.34 2.63 12.65
CA LEU A 279 -5.66 2.15 12.26
C LEU A 279 -5.89 0.75 12.82
N THR A 280 -6.96 0.57 13.58
CA THR A 280 -7.45 -0.74 14.02
C THR A 280 -8.87 -0.93 13.50
N GLY A 281 -9.15 -2.09 12.89
CA GLY A 281 -10.46 -2.38 12.30
C GLY A 281 -10.63 -1.85 10.88
N GLY A 282 -11.90 -1.66 10.48
CA GLY A 282 -12.28 -1.26 9.13
C GLY A 282 -12.97 0.09 9.06
N ALA A 283 -13.50 0.40 7.88
CA ALA A 283 -14.26 1.60 7.60
C ALA A 283 -15.50 1.24 6.77
N ARG A 284 -16.38 2.22 6.54
CA ARG A 284 -17.54 2.10 5.66
C ARG A 284 -17.37 2.87 4.35
N ALA A 285 -16.53 3.90 4.36
CA ALA A 285 -16.14 4.66 3.18
C ALA A 285 -14.69 5.12 3.31
N ALA A 286 -14.02 5.28 2.16
CA ALA A 286 -12.71 5.91 2.01
C ALA A 286 -12.82 6.95 0.90
N VAL A 287 -12.53 8.21 1.22
CA VAL A 287 -12.65 9.33 0.28
C VAL A 287 -11.39 10.18 0.31
N TRP A 288 -11.06 10.78 -0.83
CA TRP A 288 -9.75 11.37 -1.08
C TRP A 288 -9.86 12.85 -1.44
N ALA A 289 -8.97 13.67 -0.88
CA ALA A 289 -8.87 15.10 -1.13
C ALA A 289 -7.49 15.63 -0.78
N ASP A 290 -6.99 16.65 -1.46
CA ASP A 290 -5.85 17.41 -0.97
C ASP A 290 -6.33 18.43 0.07
N CYS A 291 -6.45 18.02 1.35
CA CYS A 291 -7.05 18.86 2.39
C CYS A 291 -6.07 19.89 2.95
N ASN A 292 -4.78 19.72 2.67
CA ASN A 292 -3.69 20.54 3.19
C ASN A 292 -2.97 21.36 2.08
N GLY A 293 -3.32 21.19 0.82
CA GLY A 293 -2.75 21.93 -0.30
C GLY A 293 -1.32 21.61 -0.67
N ASP A 294 -0.78 20.47 -0.26
CA ASP A 294 0.57 20.02 -0.63
C ASP A 294 0.62 19.34 -2.01
N GLY A 295 -0.54 19.04 -2.57
CA GLY A 295 -0.72 18.41 -3.86
C GLY A 295 -0.74 16.89 -3.84
N LEU A 296 -0.81 16.28 -2.67
CA LEU A 296 -1.00 14.85 -2.49
C LEU A 296 -2.43 14.57 -2.03
N PRO A 297 -3.05 13.47 -2.48
CA PRO A 297 -4.38 13.10 -2.02
C PRO A 297 -4.31 12.55 -0.59
N ASP A 298 -4.95 13.24 0.35
CA ASP A 298 -5.17 12.82 1.73
C ASP A 298 -6.40 11.91 1.83
N LEU A 299 -6.38 10.98 2.78
CA LEU A 299 -7.41 9.97 2.99
C LEU A 299 -8.29 10.31 4.19
N LEU A 300 -9.60 10.36 3.99
CA LEU A 300 -10.60 10.37 5.06
C LEU A 300 -11.37 9.05 5.08
N LEU A 301 -11.41 8.41 6.24
CA LEU A 301 -12.20 7.20 6.48
C LEU A 301 -13.41 7.50 7.35
N ALA A 302 -14.58 7.03 6.92
CA ALA A 302 -15.77 6.94 7.78
C ALA A 302 -15.71 5.64 8.59
N THR A 303 -15.33 5.69 9.87
CA THR A 303 -15.28 4.49 10.73
C THR A 303 -16.43 4.47 11.75
N PRO A 304 -16.82 3.28 12.26
CA PRO A 304 -17.80 3.18 13.33
C PRO A 304 -17.42 3.97 14.58
N THR A 305 -16.12 4.17 14.83
CA THR A 305 -15.58 4.89 15.99
C THR A 305 -15.33 6.38 15.75
N GLY A 306 -15.61 6.87 14.55
CA GLY A 306 -15.42 8.27 14.15
C GLY A 306 -14.61 8.43 12.87
N PRO A 307 -14.49 9.65 12.35
CA PRO A 307 -13.72 9.89 11.16
C PRO A 307 -12.22 9.65 11.45
N ARG A 308 -11.47 9.12 10.49
CA ARG A 308 -10.01 9.07 10.55
C ARG A 308 -9.43 9.85 9.40
N LEU A 309 -8.62 10.86 9.70
CA LEU A 309 -7.94 11.67 8.68
C LEU A 309 -6.47 11.25 8.61
N TYR A 310 -6.04 10.86 7.42
CA TYR A 310 -4.67 10.49 7.13
C TYR A 310 -4.10 11.44 6.08
N VAL A 311 -3.15 12.26 6.50
CA VAL A 311 -2.41 13.12 5.58
C VAL A 311 -1.38 12.29 4.85
N ASN A 312 -1.34 12.43 3.53
CA ASN A 312 -0.39 11.78 2.66
C ASN A 312 0.94 12.56 2.66
N LEU A 313 2.05 11.87 2.93
CA LEU A 313 3.39 12.45 2.98
C LEU A 313 4.20 12.14 1.71
N GLY A 314 3.59 11.44 0.76
CA GLY A 314 4.19 10.95 -0.46
C GLY A 314 4.92 9.62 -0.26
N LYS A 315 5.30 8.97 -1.36
CA LYS A 315 5.99 7.67 -1.36
C LYS A 315 5.25 6.61 -0.52
N ALA A 316 3.93 6.58 -0.64
CA ALA A 316 3.06 5.66 0.09
C ALA A 316 3.19 5.77 1.64
N GLN A 317 3.47 6.96 2.16
CA GLN A 317 3.50 7.21 3.61
C GLN A 317 2.34 8.09 4.04
N PHE A 318 1.71 7.72 5.16
CA PHE A 318 0.58 8.44 5.73
C PHE A 318 0.83 8.81 7.18
N ARG A 319 0.24 9.92 7.63
CA ARG A 319 0.23 10.37 9.03
C ARG A 319 -1.19 10.54 9.52
N ASP A 320 -1.49 10.01 10.69
CA ASP A 320 -2.79 10.18 11.32
C ASP A 320 -2.94 11.61 11.89
N GLU A 321 -3.82 12.40 11.29
CA GLU A 321 -4.21 13.74 11.72
C GLU A 321 -5.65 13.80 12.23
N THR A 322 -6.21 12.67 12.68
CA THR A 322 -7.57 12.61 13.25
C THR A 322 -7.79 13.63 14.38
N ARG A 323 -6.74 14.01 15.12
CA ARG A 323 -6.80 15.06 16.15
C ARG A 323 -7.18 16.45 15.64
N ARG A 324 -7.06 16.69 14.33
CA ARG A 324 -7.39 17.97 13.67
C ARG A 324 -8.89 18.10 13.39
N LEU A 325 -9.64 17.00 13.54
CA LEU A 325 -11.08 16.94 13.36
C LEU A 325 -11.82 17.24 14.68
N PRO A 326 -13.03 17.83 14.60
CA PRO A 326 -13.96 17.90 15.72
C PRO A 326 -14.24 16.51 16.33
N ARG A 327 -14.50 16.46 17.64
CA ARG A 327 -14.89 15.25 18.38
C ARG A 327 -16.35 15.32 18.82
N GLU A 328 -17.07 14.21 18.70
CA GLU A 328 -18.41 14.04 19.30
C GLU A 328 -18.47 12.81 20.24
N LEU A 329 -19.51 12.78 21.08
CA LEU A 329 -19.67 11.81 22.16
C LEU A 329 -20.00 10.39 21.68
N ALA A 330 -20.58 10.23 20.49
CA ALA A 330 -20.95 8.93 19.95
C ALA A 330 -20.90 8.91 18.40
N TYR A 331 -19.94 8.19 17.86
CA TYR A 331 -19.83 7.97 16.42
C TYR A 331 -20.50 6.67 15.99
N ASN A 332 -21.03 6.71 14.76
CA ASN A 332 -21.41 5.54 13.97
C ASN A 332 -21.46 5.95 12.50
N LEU A 333 -20.33 6.40 11.96
CA LEU A 333 -20.30 6.98 10.62
C LEU A 333 -20.64 5.95 9.56
N THR A 334 -21.53 6.30 8.64
CA THR A 334 -21.98 5.43 7.54
C THR A 334 -21.37 5.82 6.20
N ALA A 335 -21.11 7.10 5.99
CA ALA A 335 -20.46 7.64 4.79
C ALA A 335 -19.67 8.92 5.13
N ALA A 336 -18.75 9.28 4.23
CA ALA A 336 -18.04 10.55 4.25
C ALA A 336 -17.94 11.07 2.82
N ALA A 337 -17.83 12.38 2.66
CA ALA A 337 -17.52 13.03 1.40
C ALA A 337 -16.75 14.34 1.63
N TRP A 338 -16.02 14.74 0.60
CA TRP A 338 -15.40 16.05 0.48
C TRP A 338 -16.19 16.95 -0.47
N GLY A 339 -16.15 18.25 -0.22
CA GLY A 339 -16.62 19.27 -1.16
C GLY A 339 -16.29 20.66 -0.61
N ASP A 340 -16.04 21.63 -1.47
CA ASP A 340 -15.90 23.03 -1.06
C ASP A 340 -17.30 23.65 -0.94
N ILE A 341 -17.88 23.57 0.26
CA ILE A 341 -19.30 23.82 0.50
C ILE A 341 -19.58 25.32 0.65
N ASP A 342 -18.63 26.07 1.19
CA ASP A 342 -18.77 27.53 1.35
C ASP A 342 -18.13 28.35 0.21
N GLY A 343 -17.43 27.70 -0.73
CA GLY A 343 -16.82 28.34 -1.88
C GLY A 343 -15.50 29.05 -1.56
N ASP A 344 -14.85 28.70 -0.44
CA ASP A 344 -13.55 29.27 -0.06
C ASP A 344 -12.36 28.59 -0.77
N GLY A 345 -12.63 27.55 -1.55
CA GLY A 345 -11.66 26.81 -2.34
C GLY A 345 -10.90 25.74 -1.55
N LYS A 346 -11.30 25.45 -0.30
CA LYS A 346 -10.76 24.36 0.52
C LYS A 346 -11.80 23.25 0.65
N PRO A 347 -11.41 21.97 0.59
CA PRO A 347 -12.36 20.88 0.73
C PRO A 347 -12.82 20.79 2.18
N ASP A 348 -14.13 20.96 2.38
CA ASP A 348 -14.85 20.69 3.62
C ASP A 348 -15.25 19.21 3.72
N ILE A 349 -15.54 18.76 4.93
CA ILE A 349 -15.93 17.39 5.21
C ILE A 349 -17.43 17.32 5.47
N VAL A 350 -18.08 16.32 4.85
CA VAL A 350 -19.47 15.93 5.12
C VAL A 350 -19.45 14.50 5.66
N LEU A 351 -20.08 14.26 6.80
CA LEU A 351 -20.20 12.93 7.39
C LEU A 351 -21.66 12.57 7.61
N ALA A 352 -22.03 11.34 7.26
CA ALA A 352 -23.29 10.74 7.68
C ALA A 352 -23.07 9.94 8.96
N ASN A 353 -23.77 10.28 10.03
CA ASN A 353 -23.76 9.57 11.30
C ASN A 353 -25.10 8.84 11.49
N GLY A 354 -25.04 7.51 11.64
CA GLY A 354 -26.22 6.66 11.81
C GLY A 354 -27.06 6.91 13.07
N PHE A 355 -26.61 7.77 14.00
CA PHE A 355 -27.34 8.17 15.20
C PHE A 355 -27.68 9.66 15.28
N HIS A 356 -27.03 10.51 14.48
CA HIS A 356 -27.14 11.96 14.65
C HIS A 356 -27.24 12.74 13.33
N GLY A 357 -27.74 12.11 12.27
CA GLY A 357 -27.93 12.76 10.98
C GLY A 357 -26.60 13.12 10.30
N LEU A 358 -26.49 14.34 9.80
CA LEU A 358 -25.31 14.82 9.08
C LEU A 358 -24.40 15.67 9.97
N ARG A 359 -23.11 15.66 9.65
CA ARG A 359 -22.11 16.61 10.15
C ARG A 359 -21.43 17.28 8.99
N VAL A 360 -21.17 18.57 9.13
CA VAL A 360 -20.36 19.33 8.19
C VAL A 360 -19.24 20.03 8.95
N TYR A 361 -18.00 19.73 8.56
CA TYR A 361 -16.82 20.31 9.16
C TYR A 361 -16.11 21.18 8.12
N GLN A 362 -16.09 22.48 8.37
CA GLN A 362 -15.48 23.48 7.50
C GLN A 362 -13.96 23.44 7.65
N ASN A 363 -13.23 23.47 6.54
CA ASN A 363 -11.77 23.52 6.51
C ASN A 363 -11.27 24.94 6.78
N VAL A 364 -11.03 25.24 8.05
CA VAL A 364 -10.54 26.55 8.51
C VAL A 364 -9.01 26.63 8.59
N ARG A 365 -8.29 25.68 7.98
CA ARG A 365 -6.83 25.64 8.02
C ARG A 365 -6.27 26.96 7.45
N PRO A 366 -5.39 27.67 8.18
CA PRO A 366 -4.64 28.80 7.65
C PRO A 366 -3.82 28.38 6.44
N GLU A 367 -3.70 29.25 5.44
CA GLU A 367 -2.75 29.05 4.33
C GLU A 367 -1.33 28.95 4.91
N ALA A 368 -0.79 27.74 4.92
CA ALA A 368 0.61 27.51 5.24
C ALA A 368 1.39 27.41 3.93
N PRO A 369 2.59 28.00 3.82
CA PRO A 369 3.44 27.77 2.65
C PRO A 369 3.68 26.26 2.49
N LYS A 370 3.63 25.76 1.24
CA LYS A 370 3.97 24.37 0.92
C LYS A 370 5.27 24.00 1.63
N ILE A 371 5.23 22.97 2.48
CA ILE A 371 6.40 22.53 3.23
C ILE A 371 7.38 21.94 2.22
N VAL A 372 8.48 22.65 1.97
CA VAL A 372 9.51 22.13 1.08
C VAL A 372 10.45 21.26 1.88
N LEU A 373 10.43 19.97 1.61
CA LEU A 373 11.24 19.00 2.34
C LEU A 373 12.73 19.17 1.98
N PRO A 374 13.65 19.16 2.97
CA PRO A 374 15.08 19.13 2.71
C PRO A 374 15.51 17.85 2.02
N GLN A 375 16.56 17.96 1.20
CA GLN A 375 17.37 16.79 0.87
C GLN A 375 18.24 16.44 2.07
N VAL A 376 18.01 15.26 2.65
CA VAL A 376 18.79 14.75 3.78
C VAL A 376 20.10 14.14 3.26
N GLY A 377 21.22 14.64 3.77
CA GLY A 377 22.55 14.13 3.48
C GLY A 377 22.88 12.83 4.22
N GLU A 378 24.10 12.36 4.01
CA GLU A 378 24.60 11.15 4.65
C GLU A 378 24.72 11.32 6.17
N TRP A 379 24.17 10.36 6.92
CA TRP A 379 24.30 10.32 8.36
C TRP A 379 25.67 9.81 8.80
N GLN A 380 26.20 10.42 9.85
CA GLN A 380 27.47 10.05 10.46
C GLN A 380 27.30 9.95 11.97
N ALA A 381 27.87 8.91 12.57
CA ALA A 381 27.89 8.70 14.00
C ALA A 381 29.30 8.84 14.57
N ILE A 382 29.42 9.31 15.79
CA ILE A 382 30.67 9.27 16.56
C ILE A 382 30.41 8.99 18.04
N GLY A 383 31.32 8.24 18.63
CA GLY A 383 31.29 7.78 20.01
C GLY A 383 31.96 6.41 20.09
N ILE A 384 32.05 5.79 21.26
CA ILE A 384 31.44 6.18 22.53
C ILE A 384 32.26 7.22 23.30
N PHE A 385 31.56 8.23 23.83
CA PHE A 385 32.10 9.16 24.82
C PHE A 385 31.58 8.81 26.21
N ARG A 386 32.35 9.12 27.26
CA ARG A 386 31.92 8.86 28.65
C ARG A 386 32.47 9.92 29.59
N ALA A 387 31.59 10.55 30.35
CA ALA A 387 31.94 11.43 31.45
C ALA A 387 32.59 10.64 32.61
N GLN A 388 33.21 11.33 33.56
CA GLN A 388 33.76 10.66 34.75
C GLN A 388 32.68 9.92 35.54
N ASN A 389 31.54 10.57 35.76
CA ASN A 389 30.33 9.96 36.27
C ASN A 389 29.32 9.77 35.12
N PRO A 390 28.87 8.53 34.82
CA PRO A 390 27.95 8.28 33.71
C PRO A 390 26.63 9.05 33.75
N ALA A 391 26.13 9.39 34.94
CA ALA A 391 24.92 10.19 35.10
C ALA A 391 25.07 11.61 34.48
N ASP A 392 26.30 12.08 34.33
CA ASP A 392 26.60 13.42 33.80
C ASP A 392 26.80 13.43 32.28
N ASN A 393 26.65 12.30 31.57
CA ASN A 393 26.85 12.22 30.12
C ASN A 393 26.01 13.24 29.35
N PHE A 394 24.77 13.49 29.80
CA PHE A 394 23.89 14.48 29.17
C PHE A 394 24.46 15.91 29.29
N LYS A 395 24.93 16.27 30.49
CA LYS A 395 25.43 17.61 30.84
C LYS A 395 26.86 17.87 30.38
N THR A 396 27.66 16.82 30.25
CA THR A 396 29.07 16.91 29.86
C THR A 396 29.18 17.28 28.39
N ALA A 397 29.81 18.42 28.09
CA ALA A 397 30.15 18.79 26.73
C ALA A 397 31.35 17.94 26.25
N PHE A 398 31.19 17.24 25.14
CA PHE A 398 32.27 16.52 24.49
C PHE A 398 32.83 17.33 23.31
N PRO A 399 34.12 17.18 22.93
CA PRO A 399 34.76 18.06 21.96
C PRO A 399 34.07 18.16 20.59
N VAL A 400 33.31 17.13 20.21
CA VAL A 400 32.52 17.09 18.97
C VAL A 400 31.37 18.10 18.93
N GLU A 401 30.97 18.67 20.07
CA GLU A 401 29.94 19.70 20.16
C GLU A 401 30.44 21.09 19.70
N SER A 402 31.74 21.38 19.87
CA SER A 402 32.33 22.69 19.58
C SER A 402 33.27 22.69 18.36
N ASP A 403 33.78 21.52 17.98
CA ASP A 403 34.72 21.40 16.88
C ASP A 403 34.03 21.49 15.52
N LYS A 404 34.64 22.23 14.57
CA LYS A 404 34.23 22.17 13.17
C LYS A 404 34.31 20.73 12.66
N PHE A 405 33.21 20.29 12.05
CA PHE A 405 33.10 18.93 11.55
C PHE A 405 34.23 18.58 10.58
N THR A 406 34.98 17.53 10.92
CA THR A 406 36.09 17.00 10.11
C THR A 406 35.99 15.47 10.13
N PRO A 407 35.57 14.80 9.03
CA PRO A 407 35.30 13.36 9.03
C PRO A 407 36.45 12.48 9.52
N GLN A 408 37.68 12.88 9.20
CA GLN A 408 38.88 12.10 9.50
C GLN A 408 39.58 12.49 10.81
N LYS A 409 39.04 13.48 11.53
CA LYS A 409 39.60 13.86 12.83
C LYS A 409 39.29 12.78 13.85
N GLU A 410 40.33 12.37 14.57
CA GLU A 410 40.24 11.41 15.66
C GLU A 410 40.03 12.13 17.00
N TYR A 411 39.15 11.58 17.81
CA TYR A 411 38.77 12.09 19.13
C TYR A 411 39.08 11.06 20.21
N LYS A 412 39.30 11.51 21.44
CA LYS A 412 39.44 10.63 22.59
C LYS A 412 38.05 10.24 23.11
N GLY A 413 37.66 8.99 22.89
CA GLY A 413 36.43 8.39 23.39
C GLY A 413 36.59 7.80 24.80
N LYS A 414 35.70 6.87 25.15
CA LYS A 414 35.72 6.16 26.44
C LYS A 414 37.09 5.52 26.69
N ARG A 415 37.64 5.70 27.90
CA ARG A 415 38.97 5.20 28.32
C ARG A 415 40.13 5.71 27.44
N ASN A 416 40.00 6.90 26.84
CA ASN A 416 40.98 7.49 25.92
C ASN A 416 41.23 6.66 24.64
N LEU A 417 40.31 5.75 24.29
CA LEU A 417 40.40 5.03 23.03
C LEU A 417 40.05 5.98 21.87
N PRO A 418 40.75 5.87 20.74
CA PRO A 418 40.46 6.70 19.58
C PRO A 418 39.08 6.40 19.00
N THR A 419 38.32 7.44 18.67
CA THR A 419 37.04 7.36 17.96
C THR A 419 36.99 8.40 16.85
N LYS A 420 36.31 8.06 15.75
CA LYS A 420 36.14 8.94 14.59
C LYS A 420 34.72 8.88 14.08
N TRP A 421 34.37 9.81 13.20
CA TRP A 421 33.09 9.79 12.51
C TRP A 421 33.00 8.58 11.59
N ALA A 422 31.91 7.84 11.68
CA ALA A 422 31.60 6.69 10.85
C ALA A 422 30.27 6.91 10.15
N LYS A 423 30.20 6.61 8.86
CA LYS A 423 28.95 6.66 8.10
C LYS A 423 27.93 5.70 8.72
N LYS A 424 26.68 6.12 8.81
CA LYS A 424 25.56 5.28 9.22
C LYS A 424 24.42 5.45 8.22
N ASP A 425 23.84 4.33 7.82
CA ASP A 425 22.60 4.35 7.06
C ASP A 425 21.44 4.50 8.05
N VAL A 426 20.66 5.57 7.90
CA VAL A 426 19.51 5.87 8.74
C VAL A 426 18.32 6.04 7.81
N PRO A 427 17.58 4.95 7.52
CA PRO A 427 16.39 5.04 6.70
C PRO A 427 15.35 5.95 7.38
N PRO A 428 14.63 6.79 6.61
CA PRO A 428 13.66 7.72 7.18
C PRO A 428 12.67 7.03 8.13
N GLY A 429 12.62 7.50 9.37
CA GLY A 429 11.69 7.05 10.41
C GLY A 429 11.97 5.67 10.99
N GLN A 430 12.91 4.90 10.42
CA GLN A 430 13.18 3.54 10.89
C GLN A 430 14.13 3.54 12.09
N PRO A 431 13.79 2.79 13.16
CA PRO A 431 14.72 2.50 14.24
C PRO A 431 16.01 1.84 13.71
N THR A 432 17.13 2.55 13.86
CA THR A 432 18.46 2.11 13.43
C THR A 432 19.30 1.78 14.67
N PRO A 433 19.62 0.51 14.93
CA PRO A 433 20.51 0.14 16.02
C PRO A 433 21.92 0.74 15.83
N LEU A 434 22.54 1.17 16.92
CA LEU A 434 23.91 1.65 16.96
C LEU A 434 24.77 0.66 17.78
N PRO A 435 25.11 -0.52 17.20
CA PRO A 435 25.61 -1.69 17.95
C PRO A 435 27.01 -1.52 18.56
N GLU A 436 27.76 -0.49 18.15
CA GLU A 436 29.11 -0.20 18.66
C GLU A 436 29.08 0.66 19.95
N MET A 437 27.88 1.04 20.42
CA MET A 437 27.72 2.04 21.47
C MET A 437 27.28 1.43 22.80
N GLY A 438 28.25 1.02 23.62
CA GLY A 438 28.01 0.38 24.91
C GLY A 438 27.20 1.22 25.92
N ALA A 439 26.66 0.56 26.94
CA ALA A 439 25.86 1.18 28.00
C ALA A 439 26.57 2.37 28.69
N ASN A 440 25.77 3.33 29.19
CA ASN A 440 26.26 4.45 30.01
C ASN A 440 27.27 5.38 29.29
N CYS A 441 27.03 5.66 28.02
CA CYS A 441 27.87 6.50 27.15
C CYS A 441 27.05 7.55 26.39
N ALA A 442 27.72 8.58 25.88
CA ALA A 442 27.19 9.55 24.93
C ALA A 442 27.60 9.19 23.49
N THR A 443 26.70 9.45 22.54
CA THR A 443 26.86 9.22 21.11
C THR A 443 26.25 10.38 20.35
N TYR A 444 26.87 10.72 19.22
CA TYR A 444 26.42 11.80 18.36
C TYR A 444 26.08 11.29 16.97
N MET A 445 24.99 11.80 16.42
CA MET A 445 24.60 11.65 15.02
C MET A 445 24.68 13.02 14.35
N ARG A 446 25.16 13.06 13.11
CA ARG A 446 25.26 14.28 12.31
C ARG A 446 24.78 14.03 10.88
N THR A 447 24.10 15.01 10.29
CA THR A 447 23.86 15.09 8.84
C THR A 447 23.85 16.55 8.35
N GLU A 448 23.80 16.74 7.03
CA GLU A 448 23.49 18.02 6.38
C GLU A 448 22.08 17.97 5.79
N LEU A 449 21.33 19.06 5.92
CA LEU A 449 20.00 19.23 5.33
C LEU A 449 20.08 20.35 4.28
N ASP A 450 19.87 20.03 3.00
CA ASP A 450 19.89 21.03 1.93
C ASP A 450 18.47 21.50 1.61
N MET A 451 18.24 22.81 1.74
CA MET A 451 16.94 23.44 1.65
C MET A 451 16.81 24.28 0.37
N PRO A 452 15.72 24.14 -0.40
CA PRO A 452 15.47 24.98 -1.57
C PRO A 452 14.98 26.39 -1.20
N ALA A 453 14.38 26.57 -0.02
CA ALA A 453 13.90 27.85 0.52
C ALA A 453 13.98 27.87 2.04
N ASP A 454 13.92 29.05 2.65
CA ASP A 454 13.80 29.20 4.11
C ASP A 454 12.46 28.60 4.56
N ALA A 455 12.50 27.65 5.50
CA ALA A 455 11.29 27.01 6.01
C ALA A 455 11.48 26.47 7.43
N GLU A 456 10.37 26.35 8.14
CA GLU A 456 10.27 25.58 9.37
C GLU A 456 9.86 24.15 9.00
N VAL A 457 10.76 23.20 9.23
CA VAL A 457 10.63 21.83 8.73
C VAL A 457 10.35 20.88 9.89
N PRO A 458 9.20 20.17 9.87
CA PRO A 458 8.90 19.17 10.87
C PRO A 458 9.83 17.96 10.73
N VAL A 459 10.35 17.49 11.86
CA VAL A 459 11.13 16.26 11.95
C VAL A 459 10.66 15.41 13.12
N SER A 460 10.90 14.10 13.03
CA SER A 460 10.80 13.17 14.15
C SER A 460 12.17 12.57 14.43
N ILE A 461 12.58 12.58 15.70
CA ILE A 461 13.87 12.08 16.15
C ILE A 461 13.66 11.05 17.26
N GLY A 462 13.88 9.78 16.95
CA GLY A 462 13.77 8.69 17.90
C GLY A 462 15.12 8.31 18.49
N THR A 463 15.13 8.09 19.80
CA THR A 463 16.33 7.65 20.53
C THR A 463 16.11 6.32 21.26
N GLY A 464 14.93 5.70 21.16
CA GLY A 464 14.59 4.42 21.78
C GLY A 464 14.68 4.42 23.31
N GLY A 465 14.23 5.50 23.96
CA GLY A 465 14.28 5.64 25.43
C GLY A 465 15.52 6.37 25.96
N ASN A 466 16.43 6.82 25.10
CA ASN A 466 17.62 7.58 25.50
C ASN A 466 17.34 9.08 25.56
N THR A 467 18.20 9.82 26.25
CA THR A 467 18.11 11.30 26.25
C THR A 467 18.39 11.87 24.87
N LEU A 468 17.96 13.12 24.63
CA LEU A 468 18.07 13.77 23.32
C LEU A 468 18.52 15.22 23.47
N THR A 469 19.56 15.63 22.74
CA THR A 469 19.90 17.05 22.53
C THR A 469 20.12 17.30 21.04
N VAL A 470 19.60 18.40 20.52
CA VAL A 470 19.64 18.71 19.08
C VAL A 470 20.22 20.10 18.87
N TRP A 471 21.12 20.20 17.89
CA TRP A 471 21.66 21.47 17.40
C TRP A 471 21.40 21.61 15.90
N VAL A 472 21.05 22.83 15.49
CA VAL A 472 20.93 23.23 14.09
C VAL A 472 21.88 24.41 13.87
N ASN A 473 22.79 24.30 12.89
CA ASN A 473 23.77 25.36 12.59
C ASN A 473 24.54 25.84 13.84
N ASP A 474 25.00 24.89 14.64
CA ASP A 474 25.73 25.08 15.91
C ASP A 474 24.91 25.72 17.06
N GLU A 475 23.63 26.03 16.84
CA GLU A 475 22.71 26.52 17.87
C GLU A 475 21.93 25.34 18.49
N LYS A 476 21.93 25.23 19.82
CA LYS A 476 21.14 24.22 20.52
C LYS A 476 19.66 24.58 20.46
N VAL A 477 18.88 23.76 19.76
CA VAL A 477 17.43 23.98 19.56
C VAL A 477 16.55 23.12 20.45
N TYR A 478 17.07 22.00 20.98
CA TYR A 478 16.29 21.09 21.84
C TYR A 478 17.15 20.35 22.87
N GLY A 479 16.55 19.96 24.00
CA GLY A 479 17.18 19.14 25.04
C GLY A 479 16.17 18.44 25.94
N GLU A 480 16.36 17.13 26.14
CA GLU A 480 15.49 16.24 26.89
C GLU A 480 16.31 15.30 27.78
N GLU A 481 16.29 15.57 29.09
CA GLU A 481 17.07 14.84 30.10
C GLU A 481 16.47 13.48 30.49
N LYS A 482 15.18 13.28 30.24
CA LYS A 482 14.48 12.02 30.50
C LYS A 482 14.11 11.40 29.17
N GLY A 483 14.83 10.36 28.77
CA GLY A 483 14.56 9.69 27.51
C GLY A 483 13.15 9.09 27.46
N LYS A 484 12.54 9.13 26.28
CA LYS A 484 11.21 8.56 26.00
C LYS A 484 11.31 7.47 24.94
N PRO A 485 10.48 6.42 25.04
CA PRO A 485 10.47 5.34 24.05
C PRO A 485 9.97 5.83 22.69
N GLU A 486 9.06 6.80 22.68
CA GLU A 486 8.49 7.40 21.47
C GLU A 486 9.42 8.45 20.85
N PRO A 487 9.45 8.59 19.52
CA PRO A 487 10.18 9.66 18.85
C PRO A 487 9.73 11.07 19.23
N THR A 488 10.69 11.99 19.35
CA THR A 488 10.43 13.40 19.64
C THR A 488 10.17 14.16 18.34
N ALA A 489 9.00 14.79 18.22
CA ALA A 489 8.69 15.70 17.12
C ALA A 489 9.26 17.10 17.38
N LEU A 490 9.93 17.68 16.38
CA LEU A 490 10.53 19.01 16.44
C LEU A 490 10.31 19.76 15.12
N ASP A 491 10.16 21.07 15.20
CA ASP A 491 10.18 21.94 14.04
C ASP A 491 11.56 22.62 13.93
N LEU A 492 12.30 22.30 12.87
CA LEU A 492 13.63 22.85 12.65
C LEU A 492 13.53 24.08 11.76
N LYS A 493 14.01 25.22 12.25
CA LYS A 493 14.15 26.44 11.44
C LYS A 493 15.37 26.31 10.54
N LEU A 494 15.15 26.04 9.26
CA LEU A 494 16.21 25.83 8.28
C LEU A 494 16.24 26.98 7.27
N LYS A 495 17.45 27.42 6.91
CA LYS A 495 17.68 28.44 5.88
C LYS A 495 17.90 27.80 4.53
N ARG A 496 17.60 28.50 3.44
CA ARG A 496 17.94 28.10 2.08
C ARG A 496 19.42 27.72 1.98
N GLY A 497 19.68 26.61 1.30
CA GLY A 497 20.99 25.96 1.20
C GLY A 497 21.24 24.97 2.33
N LYS A 498 22.53 24.73 2.61
CA LYS A 498 22.96 23.71 3.57
C LYS A 498 22.81 24.15 5.02
N ASN A 499 22.16 23.30 5.81
CA ASN A 499 22.07 23.39 7.27
C ASN A 499 22.75 22.18 7.90
N THR A 500 23.37 22.35 9.07
CA THR A 500 23.94 21.23 9.84
C THR A 500 22.97 20.79 10.93
N LEU A 501 22.78 19.48 11.07
CA LEU A 501 22.03 18.87 12.16
C LEU A 501 22.97 17.99 12.98
N LEU A 502 23.08 18.25 14.28
CA LEU A 502 23.83 17.44 15.24
C LEU A 502 22.88 16.98 16.33
N VAL A 503 22.94 15.69 16.67
CA VAL A 503 22.08 15.07 17.69
C VAL A 503 22.95 14.32 18.68
N LYS A 504 22.78 14.59 19.98
CA LYS A 504 23.42 13.84 21.07
C LYS A 504 22.39 12.95 21.75
N MET A 505 22.78 11.70 22.00
CA MET A 505 22.02 10.73 22.77
C MET A 505 22.88 10.14 23.88
N CYS A 506 22.34 10.06 25.10
CA CYS A 506 23.04 9.46 26.24
C CYS A 506 22.23 8.32 26.85
N ASN A 507 22.94 7.25 27.20
CA ASN A 507 22.32 6.00 27.60
C ASN A 507 22.14 5.87 29.11
N ALA A 508 20.93 5.46 29.52
CA ALA A 508 20.63 5.06 30.89
C ALA A 508 20.65 3.53 31.13
N GLU A 509 20.36 2.63 30.16
CA GLU A 509 20.51 1.16 30.34
C GLU A 509 20.20 0.22 29.12
N LEU A 510 19.95 0.72 27.89
CA LEU A 510 19.47 -0.09 26.73
C LEU A 510 20.38 -0.01 25.49
N PRO A 511 20.28 -0.90 24.48
CA PRO A 511 20.94 -0.71 23.20
C PRO A 511 20.51 0.62 22.55
N GLN A 512 21.47 1.39 22.03
CA GLN A 512 21.15 2.67 21.39
C GLN A 512 20.48 2.46 20.04
N VAL A 513 19.38 3.17 19.84
CA VAL A 513 18.59 3.18 18.61
C VAL A 513 18.42 4.63 18.20
N PHE A 514 18.63 4.92 16.92
CA PHE A 514 18.36 6.23 16.35
C PHE A 514 17.37 6.12 15.21
N SER A 515 16.39 7.00 15.15
CA SER A 515 15.58 7.20 13.95
C SER A 515 15.45 8.69 13.67
N PHE A 516 15.37 9.03 12.39
CA PHE A 516 15.13 10.39 11.94
C PHE A 516 14.19 10.37 10.74
N ALA A 517 13.16 11.20 10.74
CA ALA A 517 12.29 11.42 9.59
C ALA A 517 12.00 12.92 9.42
N VAL A 518 11.86 13.34 8.17
CA VAL A 518 11.37 14.67 7.78
C VAL A 518 9.89 14.54 7.43
N GLY A 519 9.06 15.54 7.72
CA GLY A 519 7.64 15.53 7.33
C GLY A 519 6.72 14.82 8.33
N THR A 520 7.25 14.29 9.43
CA THR A 520 6.48 13.51 10.42
C THR A 520 6.16 14.29 11.70
N GLY A 521 6.67 15.51 11.83
CA GLY A 521 6.32 16.46 12.89
C GLY A 521 5.06 17.26 12.55
N ASP A 522 4.47 17.84 13.57
CA ASP A 522 3.15 18.46 13.60
C ASP A 522 3.08 19.83 12.87
N SER A 523 3.63 19.95 11.65
CA SER A 523 3.79 21.20 10.90
C SER A 523 2.51 21.83 10.35
N GLY A 524 1.35 21.30 10.71
CA GLY A 524 0.14 22.08 10.60
C GLY A 524 0.16 23.20 11.63
N PRO A 525 -0.37 24.41 11.32
CA PRO A 525 -0.58 25.41 12.36
C PRO A 525 -1.21 24.77 13.61
N PRO A 526 -0.73 25.06 14.82
CA PRO A 526 -1.24 24.44 16.04
C PRO A 526 -2.75 24.74 16.18
N GLY A 527 -3.56 23.70 16.36
CA GLY A 527 -5.02 23.82 16.47
C GLY A 527 -5.81 22.90 15.53
N PRO A 528 -7.15 22.90 15.64
CA PRO A 528 -8.00 22.16 14.70
C PRO A 528 -7.86 22.73 13.28
N TRP A 529 -7.83 21.87 12.27
CA TRP A 529 -7.95 22.30 10.86
C TRP A 529 -9.40 22.43 10.44
N PHE A 530 -10.28 21.69 11.13
CA PHE A 530 -11.69 21.63 10.80
C PHE A 530 -12.52 22.17 11.96
N ARG A 531 -13.50 23.01 11.62
CA ARG A 531 -14.47 23.56 12.56
C ARG A 531 -15.83 22.91 12.31
N ASP A 532 -16.48 22.43 13.37
CA ASP A 532 -17.85 21.95 13.25
C ASP A 532 -18.81 23.12 13.01
N VAL A 533 -19.43 23.14 11.84
CA VAL A 533 -20.42 24.15 11.42
C VAL A 533 -21.81 23.55 11.28
N SER A 534 -22.01 22.28 11.67
CA SER A 534 -23.25 21.52 11.44
C SER A 534 -24.49 22.30 11.89
N THR A 535 -24.52 22.79 13.13
CA THR A 535 -25.65 23.58 13.64
C THR A 535 -25.85 24.89 12.89
N ALA A 536 -24.76 25.61 12.59
CA ALA A 536 -24.82 26.88 11.88
C ALA A 536 -25.35 26.71 10.45
N TRP A 537 -25.09 25.56 9.83
CA TRP A 537 -25.47 25.24 8.46
C TRP A 537 -26.78 24.45 8.35
N GLY A 538 -27.49 24.30 9.48
CA GLY A 538 -28.85 23.74 9.52
C GLY A 538 -28.94 22.26 9.89
N PHE A 539 -27.84 21.59 10.25
CA PHE A 539 -27.78 20.17 10.67
C PHE A 539 -27.66 20.00 12.19
N GLY A 540 -28.17 20.96 12.96
CA GLY A 540 -28.24 20.87 14.42
C GLY A 540 -29.22 19.79 14.92
N PRO A 541 -29.38 19.63 16.25
CA PRO A 541 -30.26 18.60 16.84
C PRO A 541 -31.72 18.61 16.38
N ASP A 542 -32.25 19.79 16.02
CA ASP A 542 -33.62 19.95 15.49
C ASP A 542 -33.61 20.37 14.01
N GLY A 543 -32.47 20.17 13.33
CA GLY A 543 -32.21 20.64 11.98
C GLY A 543 -32.55 19.63 10.89
N LEU A 544 -32.10 19.93 9.68
CA LEU A 544 -32.21 19.07 8.51
C LEU A 544 -31.62 17.69 8.81
N CYS A 545 -32.42 16.66 8.55
CA CYS A 545 -32.01 15.27 8.68
C CYS A 545 -31.49 14.85 10.08
N ALA A 546 -31.78 15.60 11.15
CA ALA A 546 -31.25 15.33 12.49
C ALA A 546 -31.56 13.90 12.99
N ASP A 547 -32.79 13.43 12.72
CA ASP A 547 -33.25 12.08 13.07
C ASP A 547 -33.21 11.09 11.91
N THR A 548 -32.73 11.52 10.73
CA THR A 548 -32.77 10.68 9.53
C THR A 548 -31.51 9.82 9.44
N LYS A 549 -31.69 8.51 9.50
CA LYS A 549 -30.61 7.53 9.33
C LYS A 549 -30.42 7.23 7.85
N GLY A 550 -29.23 7.49 7.34
CA GLY A 550 -28.82 7.16 5.99
C GLY A 550 -27.46 6.51 5.95
N ASP A 551 -27.14 5.91 4.81
CA ASP A 551 -25.96 5.08 4.64
C ASP A 551 -25.03 5.47 3.50
N THR A 552 -25.43 6.44 2.68
CA THR A 552 -24.64 6.94 1.56
C THR A 552 -24.72 8.46 1.43
N LEU A 553 -23.65 9.03 0.87
CA LEU A 553 -23.54 10.43 0.49
C LEU A 553 -23.01 10.49 -0.94
N ALA A 554 -23.54 11.38 -1.75
CA ALA A 554 -22.94 11.83 -3.01
C ALA A 554 -22.95 13.36 -3.02
N VAL A 555 -21.78 13.96 -3.27
CA VAL A 555 -21.58 15.41 -3.28
C VAL A 555 -21.20 15.85 -4.69
N ALA A 556 -22.05 16.69 -5.30
CA ALA A 556 -21.92 17.13 -6.68
C ALA A 556 -22.83 18.34 -6.96
N ASP A 557 -22.52 19.15 -7.97
CA ASP A 557 -23.37 20.25 -8.44
C ASP A 557 -24.58 19.71 -9.24
N PHE A 558 -25.62 19.27 -8.52
CA PHE A 558 -26.84 18.71 -9.13
C PHE A 558 -27.75 19.80 -9.71
N THR A 559 -27.66 21.02 -9.20
CA THR A 559 -28.48 22.16 -9.68
C THR A 559 -27.87 22.94 -10.82
N GLY A 560 -26.57 22.75 -11.11
CA GLY A 560 -25.83 23.47 -12.13
C GLY A 560 -25.48 24.91 -11.73
N ASP A 561 -25.58 25.25 -10.44
CA ASP A 561 -25.34 26.60 -9.93
C ASP A 561 -23.88 26.84 -9.51
N GLY A 562 -23.03 25.82 -9.71
CA GLY A 562 -21.61 25.82 -9.36
C GLY A 562 -21.34 25.35 -7.93
N LYS A 563 -22.35 25.21 -7.07
CA LYS A 563 -22.16 24.82 -5.67
C LYS A 563 -22.40 23.32 -5.53
N PRO A 564 -21.55 22.59 -4.80
CA PRO A 564 -21.78 21.19 -4.54
C PRO A 564 -23.01 20.99 -3.64
N ASP A 565 -24.02 20.32 -4.19
CA ASP A 565 -25.21 19.82 -3.51
C ASP A 565 -24.95 18.43 -2.90
N MET A 566 -25.87 17.93 -2.08
CA MET A 566 -25.74 16.62 -1.44
C MET A 566 -26.95 15.73 -1.68
N LEU A 567 -26.73 14.51 -2.16
CA LEU A 567 -27.71 13.45 -2.09
C LEU A 567 -27.41 12.57 -0.85
N TYR A 568 -28.27 12.64 0.15
CA TYR A 568 -28.20 11.79 1.33
C TYR A 568 -29.10 10.57 1.18
N GLY A 569 -28.51 9.37 1.26
CA GLY A 569 -29.19 8.08 1.16
C GLY A 569 -29.98 7.72 2.41
N ALA A 570 -31.01 8.51 2.71
CA ALA A 570 -31.82 8.38 3.90
C ALA A 570 -33.31 8.54 3.55
N GLY A 571 -34.20 7.88 4.28
CA GLY A 571 -35.64 7.91 3.97
C GLY A 571 -35.95 7.32 2.59
N THR A 572 -36.16 8.18 1.59
CA THR A 572 -36.36 7.82 0.17
C THR A 572 -35.30 8.42 -0.77
N GLY A 573 -34.18 8.89 -0.20
CA GLY A 573 -33.23 9.78 -0.87
C GLY A 573 -33.61 11.23 -0.60
N VAL A 574 -32.70 12.00 -0.01
CA VAL A 574 -32.91 13.42 0.30
C VAL A 574 -31.87 14.25 -0.45
N LEU A 575 -32.33 15.04 -1.42
CA LEU A 575 -31.50 16.03 -2.09
C LEU A 575 -31.48 17.33 -1.27
N LEU A 576 -30.29 17.72 -0.84
CA LEU A 576 -30.01 18.95 -0.10
C LEU A 576 -29.27 19.90 -1.04
N VAL A 577 -29.89 21.04 -1.33
CA VAL A 577 -29.32 22.08 -2.18
C VAL A 577 -28.49 23.04 -1.34
N ASN A 578 -27.27 23.31 -1.78
CA ASN A 578 -26.35 24.21 -1.12
C ASN A 578 -26.67 25.68 -1.46
N GLN A 579 -26.83 26.51 -0.44
CA GLN A 579 -27.14 27.93 -0.55
C GLN A 579 -25.93 28.83 -0.20
N GLY A 580 -24.71 28.28 -0.19
CA GLY A 580 -23.48 28.98 0.19
C GLY A 580 -23.22 28.87 1.69
N GLY A 581 -23.09 27.64 2.20
CA GLY A 581 -22.89 27.36 3.62
C GLY A 581 -24.19 27.21 4.42
N THR A 582 -25.35 27.07 3.78
CA THR A 582 -26.58 26.56 4.41
C THR A 582 -27.27 25.65 3.41
N PHE A 583 -28.16 24.77 3.88
CA PHE A 583 -28.82 23.81 3.01
C PHE A 583 -30.34 23.94 3.06
N ALA A 584 -30.98 23.53 1.96
CA ALA A 584 -32.42 23.33 1.91
C ALA A 584 -32.74 21.97 1.27
N ILE A 585 -33.71 21.25 1.81
CA ILE A 585 -34.24 20.06 1.13
C ILE A 585 -34.94 20.52 -0.15
N LYS A 586 -34.65 19.86 -1.27
CA LYS A 586 -35.38 20.04 -2.53
C LYS A 586 -36.51 19.01 -2.60
N PRO A 587 -37.76 19.37 -2.20
CA PRO A 587 -38.90 18.48 -2.36
C PRO A 587 -39.18 18.26 -3.85
N ASP A 588 -39.88 17.17 -4.15
CA ASP A 588 -40.37 16.85 -5.50
C ASP A 588 -39.27 16.85 -6.58
N CYS A 589 -38.03 16.56 -6.19
CA CYS A 589 -36.89 16.48 -7.11
C CYS A 589 -36.93 15.25 -8.03
N GLY A 590 -37.96 14.41 -7.95
CA GLY A 590 -38.10 13.18 -8.75
C GLY A 590 -37.29 11.99 -8.24
N ILE A 591 -36.41 12.18 -7.25
CA ILE A 591 -35.68 11.10 -6.59
C ILE A 591 -36.60 10.41 -5.57
N SER A 592 -36.81 9.11 -5.73
CA SER A 592 -37.47 8.28 -4.72
C SER A 592 -37.05 6.83 -4.86
N TYR A 593 -36.30 6.33 -3.87
CA TYR A 593 -35.82 4.95 -3.85
C TYR A 593 -35.84 4.39 -2.43
N LYS A 594 -35.49 3.10 -2.27
CA LYS A 594 -35.32 2.48 -0.95
C LYS A 594 -33.83 2.48 -0.57
N PRO A 595 -33.39 3.25 0.44
CA PRO A 595 -32.04 3.19 0.97
C PRO A 595 -31.77 1.91 1.76
N GLY A 596 -30.50 1.67 2.13
CA GLY A 596 -30.06 0.48 2.86
C GLY A 596 -29.26 -0.49 1.99
N LYS A 597 -27.94 -0.41 2.10
CA LYS A 597 -26.94 -1.11 1.28
C LYS A 597 -27.02 -0.78 -0.23
N VAL A 598 -27.44 0.44 -0.57
CA VAL A 598 -27.60 0.92 -1.95
C VAL A 598 -26.77 2.18 -2.15
N GLY A 599 -25.79 2.13 -3.05
CA GLY A 599 -24.98 3.28 -3.46
C GLY A 599 -25.45 3.89 -4.77
N PRO A 600 -26.05 5.10 -4.77
CA PRO A 600 -26.24 5.87 -6.00
C PRO A 600 -24.90 6.15 -6.68
N ALA A 601 -24.84 5.97 -7.99
CA ALA A 601 -23.63 6.23 -8.79
C ALA A 601 -23.88 7.45 -9.69
N VAL A 602 -23.05 8.49 -9.53
CA VAL A 602 -23.14 9.77 -10.26
C VAL A 602 -22.35 9.70 -11.57
N CYS A 603 -22.94 10.13 -12.68
CA CYS A 603 -22.27 10.27 -13.98
C CYS A 603 -23.11 11.14 -14.92
N ASP A 604 -22.51 11.81 -15.90
CA ASP A 604 -23.21 12.42 -17.04
C ASP A 604 -23.30 11.35 -18.15
N PHE A 605 -24.38 10.54 -18.16
CA PHE A 605 -24.41 9.33 -19.00
C PHE A 605 -24.81 9.62 -20.45
N ASP A 606 -25.47 10.74 -20.71
CA ASP A 606 -25.94 11.15 -22.04
C ASP A 606 -25.15 12.32 -22.66
N GLY A 607 -24.23 12.92 -21.91
CA GLY A 607 -23.31 13.96 -22.38
C GLY A 607 -23.92 15.36 -22.40
N ASP A 608 -25.09 15.55 -21.77
CA ASP A 608 -25.79 16.83 -21.72
C ASP A 608 -25.14 17.83 -20.73
N GLY A 609 -24.18 17.37 -19.93
CA GLY A 609 -23.40 18.17 -18.98
C GLY A 609 -24.07 18.38 -17.63
N HIS A 610 -25.17 17.68 -17.38
CA HIS A 610 -25.81 17.57 -16.09
C HIS A 610 -25.48 16.22 -15.47
N LEU A 611 -25.27 16.18 -14.16
CA LEU A 611 -24.93 14.94 -13.47
C LEU A 611 -26.18 14.15 -13.18
N ASP A 612 -26.25 12.96 -13.76
CA ASP A 612 -27.31 11.97 -13.60
C ASP A 612 -26.99 10.97 -12.50
N LEU A 613 -27.94 10.08 -12.23
CA LEU A 613 -27.82 9.04 -11.22
C LEU A 613 -28.24 7.67 -11.76
N PHE A 614 -27.45 6.66 -11.48
CA PHE A 614 -27.94 5.28 -11.45
C PHE A 614 -28.15 4.84 -10.00
N ILE A 615 -29.31 4.27 -9.69
CA ILE A 615 -29.64 3.78 -8.34
C ILE A 615 -29.92 2.28 -8.40
N PRO A 616 -29.01 1.43 -7.88
CA PRO A 616 -29.24 -0.01 -7.83
C PRO A 616 -30.34 -0.36 -6.83
N GLN A 617 -31.11 -1.40 -7.13
CA GLN A 617 -32.13 -1.92 -6.23
C GLN A 617 -32.11 -3.44 -6.22
N ALA A 618 -31.96 -4.04 -5.04
CA ALA A 618 -31.88 -5.48 -4.89
C ALA A 618 -33.12 -6.24 -5.41
N ASN A 619 -34.28 -5.57 -5.48
CA ASN A 619 -35.50 -6.12 -6.06
C ASN A 619 -35.50 -6.17 -7.61
N GLY A 620 -34.44 -5.69 -8.27
CA GLY A 620 -34.30 -5.65 -9.72
C GLY A 620 -34.75 -4.34 -10.38
N ARG A 621 -35.52 -3.49 -9.68
CA ARG A 621 -36.04 -2.22 -10.20
C ARG A 621 -35.05 -1.08 -9.98
N CYS A 622 -33.89 -1.19 -10.61
CA CYS A 622 -32.90 -0.11 -10.63
C CYS A 622 -33.48 1.12 -11.34
N GLN A 623 -33.03 2.31 -10.96
CA GLN A 623 -33.44 3.56 -11.58
C GLN A 623 -32.27 4.16 -12.36
N LEU A 624 -32.59 4.80 -13.49
CA LEU A 624 -31.68 5.64 -14.25
C LEU A 624 -32.33 7.01 -14.30
N LEU A 625 -31.85 7.91 -13.46
CA LEU A 625 -32.43 9.22 -13.25
C LEU A 625 -31.63 10.26 -14.03
N ARG A 626 -32.20 10.78 -15.11
CA ARG A 626 -31.62 11.89 -15.87
C ARG A 626 -31.91 13.22 -15.17
N ASN A 627 -30.89 14.04 -14.98
CA ASN A 627 -31.01 15.35 -14.37
C ASN A 627 -31.49 16.38 -15.41
N ASN A 628 -32.54 17.13 -15.08
CA ASN A 628 -33.08 18.17 -15.94
C ASN A 628 -32.32 19.51 -15.81
N GLY A 629 -31.09 19.50 -15.27
CA GLY A 629 -30.22 20.67 -15.11
C GLY A 629 -30.65 21.66 -14.02
N THR A 630 -31.55 21.27 -13.13
CA THR A 630 -32.11 22.14 -12.06
C THR A 630 -32.15 21.44 -10.71
N GLY A 631 -31.49 20.29 -10.57
CA GLY A 631 -31.62 19.38 -9.44
C GLY A 631 -32.98 18.66 -9.41
N THR A 632 -33.68 18.59 -10.54
CA THR A 632 -34.87 17.74 -10.70
C THR A 632 -34.53 16.60 -11.64
N PHE A 633 -35.10 15.42 -11.39
CA PHE A 633 -34.71 14.19 -12.05
C PHE A 633 -35.90 13.50 -12.69
N THR A 634 -35.67 12.91 -13.86
CA THR A 634 -36.64 12.10 -14.59
C THR A 634 -36.15 10.66 -14.63
N ASP A 635 -36.92 9.70 -14.10
CA ASP A 635 -36.60 8.28 -14.25
C ASP A 635 -36.84 7.83 -15.69
N VAL A 636 -35.76 7.48 -16.38
CA VAL A 636 -35.75 7.02 -17.77
C VAL A 636 -35.41 5.53 -17.89
N ALA A 637 -35.35 4.79 -16.77
CA ALA A 637 -34.96 3.37 -16.77
C ALA A 637 -35.84 2.51 -17.69
N ALA A 638 -37.14 2.80 -17.78
CA ALA A 638 -38.08 2.06 -18.62
C ALA A 638 -37.73 2.14 -20.12
N ASP A 639 -37.09 3.23 -20.54
CA ASP A 639 -36.66 3.46 -21.92
C ASP A 639 -35.19 3.12 -22.14
N ALA A 640 -34.44 2.65 -21.12
CA ALA A 640 -32.99 2.50 -21.16
C ALA A 640 -32.50 1.22 -21.89
N GLY A 641 -33.28 0.66 -22.81
CA GLY A 641 -32.91 -0.54 -23.58
C GLY A 641 -32.91 -1.80 -22.72
N ASP A 642 -31.83 -2.58 -22.77
CA ASP A 642 -31.71 -3.84 -22.01
C ASP A 642 -31.73 -3.62 -20.49
N LEU A 643 -31.29 -2.45 -20.02
CA LEU A 643 -31.32 -2.09 -18.60
C LEU A 643 -32.76 -2.06 -18.04
N ALA A 644 -33.76 -1.77 -18.87
CA ALA A 644 -35.17 -1.76 -18.49
C ALA A 644 -35.70 -3.13 -18.02
N ARG A 645 -35.01 -4.23 -18.37
CA ARG A 645 -35.37 -5.59 -17.91
C ARG A 645 -35.12 -5.80 -16.41
N GLY A 646 -34.35 -4.91 -15.78
CA GLY A 646 -34.00 -4.96 -14.37
C GLY A 646 -32.82 -5.89 -14.05
N VAL A 647 -32.19 -5.63 -12.90
CA VAL A 647 -30.99 -6.33 -12.44
C VAL A 647 -31.19 -6.85 -11.01
N PRO A 648 -31.63 -8.11 -10.85
CA PRO A 648 -31.87 -8.69 -9.52
C PRO A 648 -30.62 -8.68 -8.65
N ASN A 649 -30.80 -8.40 -7.35
CA ASN A 649 -29.75 -8.33 -6.34
C ASN A 649 -28.65 -7.27 -6.60
N ALA A 650 -28.95 -6.23 -7.38
CA ALA A 650 -28.07 -5.08 -7.53
C ALA A 650 -27.87 -4.35 -6.18
N VAL A 651 -26.62 -4.00 -5.86
CA VAL A 651 -26.25 -3.30 -4.61
C VAL A 651 -25.40 -2.05 -4.82
N SER A 652 -24.62 -2.01 -5.90
CA SER A 652 -23.78 -0.89 -6.29
C SER A 652 -23.56 -0.90 -7.80
N ALA A 653 -22.97 0.17 -8.32
CA ALA A 653 -22.59 0.25 -9.71
C ALA A 653 -21.33 1.08 -9.89
N ALA A 654 -20.66 0.87 -11.01
CA ALA A 654 -19.50 1.63 -11.44
C ALA A 654 -19.69 2.11 -12.88
N TRP A 655 -19.30 3.35 -13.15
CA TRP A 655 -19.31 3.98 -14.47
C TRP A 655 -17.90 4.00 -15.05
N GLY A 656 -17.76 3.70 -16.34
CA GLY A 656 -16.48 3.80 -17.05
C GLY A 656 -16.64 3.56 -18.54
N ASP A 657 -15.96 4.34 -19.36
CA ASP A 657 -15.88 4.14 -20.82
C ASP A 657 -14.94 2.96 -21.11
N PHE A 658 -15.48 1.74 -21.01
CA PHE A 658 -14.70 0.50 -21.04
C PHE A 658 -14.32 0.10 -22.47
N ASP A 659 -15.06 0.51 -23.49
CA ASP A 659 -14.68 0.22 -24.88
C ASP A 659 -14.01 1.39 -25.61
N ASN A 660 -13.77 2.50 -24.89
CA ASN A 660 -13.11 3.71 -25.38
C ASN A 660 -13.87 4.37 -26.55
N ASP A 661 -15.20 4.40 -26.49
CA ASP A 661 -16.03 5.01 -27.52
C ASP A 661 -16.42 6.48 -27.23
N GLY A 662 -16.11 6.96 -26.04
CA GLY A 662 -16.42 8.30 -25.54
C GLY A 662 -17.70 8.38 -24.73
N ARG A 663 -18.37 7.26 -24.43
CA ARG A 663 -19.56 7.20 -23.58
C ARG A 663 -19.30 6.32 -22.35
N PRO A 664 -19.78 6.71 -21.16
CA PRO A 664 -19.62 5.90 -19.98
C PRO A 664 -20.53 4.66 -20.04
N ASP A 665 -19.94 3.48 -19.91
CA ASP A 665 -20.64 2.21 -19.70
C ASP A 665 -20.95 1.99 -18.22
N LEU A 666 -21.86 1.05 -17.94
CA LEU A 666 -22.32 0.76 -16.59
C LEU A 666 -22.04 -0.70 -16.20
N LEU A 667 -21.30 -0.89 -15.11
CA LEU A 667 -21.23 -2.17 -14.41
C LEU A 667 -22.12 -2.15 -13.18
N VAL A 668 -23.06 -3.10 -13.09
CA VAL A 668 -23.93 -3.29 -11.92
C VAL A 668 -23.44 -4.48 -11.10
N CYS A 669 -23.07 -4.22 -9.85
CA CYS A 669 -22.59 -5.22 -8.91
C CYS A 669 -23.75 -5.96 -8.23
N CYS A 670 -23.64 -7.29 -8.15
CA CYS A 670 -24.71 -8.16 -7.66
C CYS A 670 -24.22 -9.09 -6.54
N LEU A 671 -25.04 -9.28 -5.51
CA LEU A 671 -24.83 -10.32 -4.49
C LEU A 671 -25.73 -11.51 -4.82
N LYS A 672 -25.19 -12.69 -5.11
CA LYS A 672 -25.94 -13.90 -5.56
C LYS A 672 -26.24 -13.95 -7.07
N GLY A 673 -25.36 -13.40 -7.89
CA GLY A 673 -25.44 -13.50 -9.35
C GLY A 673 -24.20 -12.90 -10.01
N PRO A 674 -24.02 -13.10 -11.33
CA PRO A 674 -22.98 -12.40 -12.05
C PRO A 674 -23.23 -10.89 -11.99
N ASN A 675 -22.16 -10.10 -11.83
CA ASN A 675 -22.21 -8.67 -12.12
C ASN A 675 -22.64 -8.47 -13.58
N ARG A 676 -23.37 -7.39 -13.87
CA ARG A 676 -23.95 -7.13 -15.19
C ARG A 676 -23.26 -5.93 -15.82
N TYR A 677 -22.77 -6.09 -17.04
CA TYR A 677 -22.17 -4.99 -17.78
C TYR A 677 -23.09 -4.57 -18.91
N PHE A 678 -23.32 -3.27 -18.99
CA PHE A 678 -24.19 -2.59 -19.95
C PHE A 678 -23.36 -1.57 -20.73
N LYS A 679 -23.20 -1.83 -22.03
CA LYS A 679 -22.59 -0.89 -22.96
C LYS A 679 -23.56 0.25 -23.27
N ASN A 680 -23.08 1.48 -23.24
CA ASN A 680 -23.84 2.66 -23.63
C ASN A 680 -23.76 2.88 -25.16
N GLU A 681 -24.86 2.65 -25.87
CA GLU A 681 -24.92 2.84 -27.34
C GLU A 681 -25.30 4.29 -27.72
N GLY A 682 -25.41 5.18 -26.74
CA GLY A 682 -25.84 6.58 -26.92
C GLY A 682 -27.35 6.77 -26.82
N GLY A 683 -27.77 8.04 -26.72
CA GLY A 683 -29.19 8.41 -26.60
C GLY A 683 -29.89 7.81 -25.37
N GLY A 684 -29.14 7.51 -24.31
CA GLY A 684 -29.63 6.85 -23.09
C GLY A 684 -30.03 5.38 -23.27
N LYS A 685 -29.53 4.69 -24.31
CA LYS A 685 -29.82 3.27 -24.55
C LYS A 685 -28.64 2.39 -24.15
N PHE A 686 -28.93 1.36 -23.37
CA PHE A 686 -27.94 0.41 -22.90
C PHE A 686 -28.19 -0.98 -23.46
N VAL A 687 -27.12 -1.68 -23.84
CA VAL A 687 -27.18 -3.08 -24.29
C VAL A 687 -26.32 -3.94 -23.38
N GLU A 688 -26.86 -5.08 -22.94
CA GLU A 688 -26.13 -5.95 -22.03
C GLU A 688 -25.05 -6.76 -22.77
N ARG A 689 -23.79 -6.64 -22.34
CA ARG A 689 -22.63 -7.39 -22.91
C ARG A 689 -21.95 -8.32 -21.90
N THR A 690 -22.59 -8.60 -20.76
CA THR A 690 -22.04 -9.42 -19.66
C THR A 690 -21.42 -10.75 -20.12
N LYS A 691 -22.13 -11.50 -20.97
CA LYS A 691 -21.64 -12.80 -21.47
C LYS A 691 -20.50 -12.64 -22.47
N GLU A 692 -20.57 -11.61 -23.30
CA GLU A 692 -19.59 -11.33 -24.36
C GLU A 692 -18.23 -10.97 -23.75
N LEU A 693 -18.22 -10.21 -22.65
CA LEU A 693 -16.99 -9.91 -21.89
C LEU A 693 -16.46 -11.10 -21.06
N GLY A 694 -17.24 -12.19 -20.94
CA GLY A 694 -16.88 -13.36 -20.11
C GLY A 694 -17.20 -13.20 -18.62
N LEU A 695 -17.84 -12.11 -18.19
CA LEU A 695 -18.26 -11.89 -16.80
C LEU A 695 -19.33 -12.89 -16.33
N GLY A 696 -20.01 -13.58 -17.26
CA GLY A 696 -20.93 -14.67 -16.94
C GLY A 696 -20.25 -15.99 -16.54
N GLN A 697 -18.93 -16.14 -16.70
CA GLN A 697 -18.23 -17.40 -16.44
C GLN A 697 -17.91 -17.64 -14.96
N LYS A 698 -17.80 -16.57 -14.17
CA LYS A 698 -17.52 -16.63 -12.73
C LYS A 698 -18.43 -15.66 -11.99
N VAL A 699 -19.05 -16.13 -10.91
CA VAL A 699 -19.86 -15.27 -10.04
C VAL A 699 -18.94 -14.53 -9.08
N PHE A 700 -18.99 -13.20 -9.15
CA PHE A 700 -18.34 -12.32 -8.18
C PHE A 700 -19.43 -11.68 -7.32
N ASN A 701 -19.47 -12.01 -6.02
CA ASN A 701 -20.38 -11.33 -5.09
C ASN A 701 -19.78 -9.96 -4.75
N SER A 702 -19.90 -8.99 -5.67
CA SER A 702 -19.25 -7.69 -5.52
C SER A 702 -20.15 -6.72 -4.77
N GLN A 703 -19.62 -6.09 -3.72
CA GLN A 703 -20.29 -5.00 -2.97
C GLN A 703 -19.92 -3.63 -3.54
N ALA A 704 -18.77 -3.52 -4.20
CA ALA A 704 -18.32 -2.32 -4.87
C ALA A 704 -17.41 -2.69 -6.05
N ALA A 705 -17.30 -1.79 -7.01
CA ALA A 705 -16.38 -1.90 -8.12
C ALA A 705 -15.83 -0.52 -8.49
N ALA A 706 -14.68 -0.51 -9.16
CA ALA A 706 -14.11 0.68 -9.77
C ALA A 706 -13.50 0.31 -11.12
N PHE A 707 -13.46 1.28 -12.03
CA PHE A 707 -12.69 1.18 -13.26
C PHE A 707 -11.45 2.08 -13.15
N ALA A 708 -10.28 1.54 -13.48
CA ALA A 708 -9.05 2.31 -13.59
C ALA A 708 -8.10 1.63 -14.59
N ASP A 709 -7.29 2.42 -15.29
CA ASP A 709 -6.19 1.90 -16.11
C ASP A 709 -4.97 1.65 -15.21
N LEU A 710 -4.86 0.43 -14.66
CA LEU A 710 -3.82 0.09 -13.68
C LEU A 710 -2.49 -0.25 -14.34
N ASN A 711 -2.51 -0.67 -15.61
CA ASN A 711 -1.31 -1.11 -16.32
C ASN A 711 -0.75 -0.04 -17.29
N GLY A 712 -1.47 1.06 -17.49
CA GLY A 712 -1.10 2.18 -18.35
C GLY A 712 -1.24 1.91 -19.84
N ASP A 713 -2.05 0.92 -20.25
CA ASP A 713 -2.25 0.55 -21.65
C ASP A 713 -3.39 1.33 -22.34
N GLY A 714 -4.08 2.20 -21.60
CA GLY A 714 -5.22 2.98 -22.07
C GLY A 714 -6.55 2.25 -22.00
N GLN A 715 -6.57 0.97 -21.64
CA GLN A 715 -7.77 0.20 -21.40
C GLN A 715 -8.16 0.28 -19.92
N LEU A 716 -9.46 0.41 -19.63
CA LEU A 716 -9.90 0.31 -18.24
C LEU A 716 -9.81 -1.14 -17.76
N ASP A 717 -9.24 -1.31 -16.58
CA ASP A 717 -9.28 -2.54 -15.80
C ASP A 717 -10.43 -2.48 -14.80
N LEU A 718 -10.94 -3.66 -14.43
CA LEU A 718 -12.06 -3.80 -13.50
C LEU A 718 -11.58 -4.29 -12.13
N ILE A 719 -11.77 -3.46 -11.11
CA ILE A 719 -11.49 -3.78 -9.71
C ILE A 719 -12.80 -4.14 -9.02
N LEU A 720 -12.85 -5.32 -8.38
CA LEU A 720 -14.04 -5.83 -7.68
C LEU A 720 -13.74 -6.04 -6.20
N ALA A 721 -14.48 -5.33 -5.33
CA ALA A 721 -14.49 -5.56 -3.89
C ALA A 721 -15.53 -6.64 -3.56
N ASN A 722 -15.05 -7.86 -3.30
CA ASN A 722 -15.92 -9.02 -3.18
C ASN A 722 -16.26 -9.35 -1.72
N GLU A 723 -17.51 -9.74 -1.49
CA GLU A 723 -18.02 -10.22 -0.21
C GLU A 723 -17.75 -11.71 -0.04
N GLY A 724 -17.16 -12.08 1.10
CA GLY A 724 -16.95 -13.48 1.48
C GLY A 724 -15.88 -14.23 0.66
N GLN A 725 -15.26 -13.58 -0.31
CA GLN A 725 -14.22 -14.13 -1.18
C GLN A 725 -13.14 -13.09 -1.48
N GLU A 726 -12.05 -13.53 -2.13
CA GLU A 726 -10.99 -12.62 -2.56
C GLU A 726 -11.55 -11.55 -3.49
N SER A 727 -11.26 -10.28 -3.19
CA SER A 727 -11.38 -9.19 -4.15
C SER A 727 -10.43 -9.45 -5.33
N CYS A 728 -10.66 -8.83 -6.48
CA CYS A 728 -9.82 -9.08 -7.65
C CYS A 728 -9.72 -7.90 -8.60
N VAL A 729 -8.72 -7.95 -9.46
CA VAL A 729 -8.61 -7.14 -10.68
C VAL A 729 -8.77 -8.05 -11.89
N LEU A 730 -9.56 -7.61 -12.86
CA LEU A 730 -9.59 -8.16 -14.21
C LEU A 730 -9.02 -7.10 -15.15
N PHE A 731 -7.90 -7.40 -15.80
CA PHE A 731 -7.26 -6.43 -16.69
C PHE A 731 -7.96 -6.45 -18.03
N GLY A 732 -8.49 -5.30 -18.43
CA GLY A 732 -9.24 -5.18 -19.66
C GLY A 732 -8.32 -5.37 -20.86
N VAL A 733 -8.88 -5.85 -21.97
CA VAL A 733 -8.16 -5.83 -23.26
C VAL A 733 -8.84 -4.91 -24.23
N GLN A 734 -8.04 -4.03 -24.83
CA GLN A 734 -8.53 -3.15 -25.86
C GLN A 734 -8.63 -3.91 -27.19
N THR A 735 -9.74 -3.69 -27.90
CA THR A 735 -9.86 -3.94 -29.33
C THR A 735 -8.98 -2.92 -30.09
N PRO A 736 -8.00 -3.34 -30.90
CA PRO A 736 -7.23 -2.40 -31.72
C PRO A 736 -8.14 -1.64 -32.71
N GLY A 737 -8.02 -0.31 -32.78
CA GLY A 737 -8.52 0.47 -33.93
C GLY A 737 -9.62 1.52 -33.71
N GLY A 738 -9.84 2.03 -32.49
CA GLY A 738 -10.69 3.21 -32.29
C GLY A 738 -9.96 4.51 -32.63
N ALA A 739 -10.58 5.43 -33.35
CA ALA A 739 -10.00 6.73 -33.76
C ALA A 739 -9.79 7.75 -32.61
N LYS A 740 -9.84 7.30 -31.35
CA LYS A 740 -9.83 8.16 -30.16
C LYS A 740 -8.85 7.63 -29.11
N THR A 741 -8.33 8.56 -28.32
CA THR A 741 -7.24 8.42 -27.37
C THR A 741 -7.76 8.66 -25.96
N PRO A 742 -7.54 7.73 -25.02
CA PRO A 742 -7.76 7.96 -23.60
C PRO A 742 -6.85 9.06 -23.05
N VAL A 743 -7.44 10.02 -22.34
CA VAL A 743 -6.75 11.12 -21.68
C VAL A 743 -7.20 11.17 -20.22
N THR A 744 -6.28 10.90 -19.30
CA THR A 744 -6.55 10.97 -17.85
C THR A 744 -6.01 12.28 -17.30
N VAL A 745 -6.80 13.01 -16.53
CA VAL A 745 -6.38 14.24 -15.86
C VAL A 745 -5.95 13.89 -14.43
N ALA A 746 -4.66 14.05 -14.13
CA ALA A 746 -4.14 13.89 -12.78
C ALA A 746 -4.38 15.17 -11.99
N LEU A 747 -5.21 15.08 -10.95
CA LEU A 747 -5.59 16.22 -10.11
C LEU A 747 -4.74 16.38 -8.84
N ASN A 748 -3.71 15.54 -8.66
CA ASN A 748 -2.72 15.64 -7.58
C ASN A 748 -2.13 17.07 -7.56
N GLY A 749 -2.56 17.93 -6.64
CA GLY A 749 -2.21 19.37 -6.66
C GLY A 749 -3.37 20.34 -6.47
N THR A 750 -4.59 19.91 -6.80
CA THR A 750 -5.72 20.82 -7.06
C THR A 750 -6.76 20.74 -5.95
N ILE A 751 -6.56 21.52 -4.89
CA ILE A 751 -7.47 21.67 -3.74
C ILE A 751 -8.90 22.02 -4.19
N SER A 752 -9.02 22.83 -5.26
CA SER A 752 -10.27 23.52 -5.65
C SER A 752 -11.23 22.71 -6.51
N LEU A 753 -10.92 21.45 -6.88
CA LEU A 753 -11.77 20.66 -7.78
C LEU A 753 -12.70 19.69 -7.09
N ASN A 754 -12.63 19.51 -5.77
CA ASN A 754 -13.56 18.62 -5.08
C ASN A 754 -14.98 19.20 -5.07
N GLY A 755 -15.89 18.58 -5.84
CA GLY A 755 -17.22 19.11 -6.13
C GLY A 755 -17.29 19.97 -7.39
N GLY A 756 -16.17 20.18 -8.08
CA GLY A 756 -16.07 20.87 -9.37
C GLY A 756 -16.17 19.92 -10.57
N LYS A 757 -15.68 20.37 -11.73
CA LYS A 757 -15.70 19.60 -12.97
C LYS A 757 -14.57 19.96 -13.93
N VAL A 758 -14.26 19.05 -14.83
CA VAL A 758 -13.38 19.28 -15.97
C VAL A 758 -14.23 19.28 -17.23
N VAL A 759 -14.11 20.35 -18.02
CA VAL A 759 -14.80 20.54 -19.31
C VAL A 759 -13.76 20.54 -20.42
N VAL A 760 -13.97 19.73 -21.45
CA VAL A 760 -13.11 19.70 -22.64
C VAL A 760 -13.82 20.39 -23.78
N LYS A 761 -13.15 21.35 -24.41
CA LYS A 761 -13.61 22.08 -25.58
C LYS A 761 -12.73 21.82 -26.80
N ASP A 762 -13.34 21.75 -27.97
CA ASP A 762 -12.61 21.69 -29.24
C ASP A 762 -12.09 23.07 -29.68
N THR A 763 -11.43 23.14 -30.85
CA THR A 763 -10.89 24.38 -31.41
C THR A 763 -11.94 25.41 -31.82
N THR A 764 -13.22 25.03 -31.89
CA THR A 764 -14.35 25.95 -32.12
C THR A 764 -14.88 26.54 -30.82
N GLY A 765 -14.43 26.03 -29.67
CA GLY A 765 -14.94 26.38 -28.35
C GLY A 765 -16.16 25.56 -27.93
N ALA A 766 -16.59 24.58 -28.74
CA ALA A 766 -17.72 23.72 -28.40
C ALA A 766 -17.30 22.68 -27.35
N ARG A 767 -18.15 22.44 -26.35
CA ARG A 767 -17.95 21.37 -25.36
C ARG A 767 -18.06 20.02 -26.05
N VAL A 768 -17.04 19.18 -25.90
CA VAL A 768 -16.99 17.82 -26.44
C VAL A 768 -16.98 16.74 -25.37
N ALA A 769 -16.59 17.08 -24.14
CA ALA A 769 -16.68 16.17 -23.00
C ALA A 769 -16.77 16.94 -21.67
N CYS A 770 -17.31 16.30 -20.64
CA CYS A 770 -17.32 16.81 -19.28
C CYS A 770 -17.20 15.66 -18.29
N SER A 771 -16.52 15.88 -17.17
CA SER A 771 -16.48 14.95 -16.05
C SER A 771 -16.49 15.75 -14.75
N ALA A 772 -17.40 15.41 -13.84
CA ALA A 772 -17.34 15.94 -12.49
C ALA A 772 -16.18 15.31 -11.71
N VAL A 773 -15.77 16.00 -10.65
CA VAL A 773 -14.81 15.52 -9.67
C VAL A 773 -15.55 15.35 -8.35
N CYS A 774 -16.05 14.13 -8.12
CA CYS A 774 -16.81 13.82 -6.91
C CYS A 774 -15.86 13.57 -5.75
N GLY A 775 -16.01 14.37 -4.68
CA GLY A 775 -15.19 14.28 -3.47
C GLY A 775 -15.61 13.19 -2.50
N GLY A 776 -16.64 12.39 -2.81
CA GLY A 776 -16.92 11.20 -2.03
C GLY A 776 -18.20 10.47 -2.36
N ASP A 777 -18.14 9.18 -2.07
CA ASP A 777 -19.22 8.22 -2.17
C ASP A 777 -19.27 7.39 -0.87
N GLY A 778 -20.47 6.99 -0.46
CA GLY A 778 -20.66 6.04 0.65
C GLY A 778 -20.39 4.59 0.25
N ARG A 779 -21.24 3.69 0.73
CA ARG A 779 -21.21 2.27 0.34
C ARG A 779 -21.32 2.10 -1.18
N GLY A 780 -20.51 1.21 -1.75
CA GLY A 780 -20.49 0.93 -3.18
C GLY A 780 -19.71 1.95 -4.01
N GLY A 781 -19.13 2.97 -3.35
CA GLY A 781 -18.44 4.08 -4.00
C GLY A 781 -17.26 3.65 -4.86
N GLN A 782 -17.06 4.39 -5.94
CA GLN A 782 -15.99 4.21 -6.94
C GLN A 782 -15.06 5.44 -7.05
N SER A 783 -15.20 6.41 -6.13
CA SER A 783 -14.57 7.73 -6.27
C SER A 783 -13.05 7.65 -6.50
N GLY A 784 -12.56 8.51 -7.39
CA GLY A 784 -11.14 8.73 -7.65
C GLY A 784 -10.93 10.15 -8.20
N LEU A 785 -9.77 10.76 -7.91
CA LEU A 785 -9.44 12.13 -8.32
C LEU A 785 -8.86 12.21 -9.75
N SER A 786 -9.40 11.42 -10.68
CA SER A 786 -8.81 11.31 -12.03
C SER A 786 -9.87 11.23 -13.12
N PRO A 787 -10.43 12.39 -13.54
CA PRO A 787 -11.28 12.49 -14.72
C PRO A 787 -10.60 11.86 -15.94
N ARG A 788 -11.35 11.05 -16.69
CA ARG A 788 -10.87 10.36 -17.88
C ARG A 788 -11.77 10.71 -19.06
N PHE A 789 -11.15 11.00 -20.19
CA PHE A 789 -11.82 11.35 -21.44
C PHE A 789 -11.32 10.47 -22.57
N VAL A 790 -12.12 10.27 -23.62
CA VAL A 790 -11.69 9.59 -24.83
C VAL A 790 -11.91 10.49 -26.04
N LEU A 791 -10.81 11.03 -26.57
CA LEU A 791 -10.79 12.16 -27.51
C LEU A 791 -10.05 11.80 -28.79
N ALA A 792 -10.53 12.25 -29.95
CA ALA A 792 -9.76 12.08 -31.19
C ALA A 792 -8.42 12.85 -31.10
N PRO A 793 -7.32 12.38 -31.73
CA PRO A 793 -6.08 13.15 -31.78
C PRO A 793 -6.31 14.56 -32.35
N GLY A 794 -5.81 15.58 -31.65
CA GLY A 794 -6.12 16.98 -31.98
C GLY A 794 -5.85 17.95 -30.85
N ALA A 795 -6.12 19.24 -31.09
CA ALA A 795 -5.99 20.28 -30.09
C ALA A 795 -7.32 20.50 -29.35
N TYR A 796 -7.24 20.59 -28.04
CA TYR A 796 -8.38 20.83 -27.14
C TYR A 796 -7.99 21.80 -26.04
N THR A 797 -8.99 22.46 -25.48
CA THR A 797 -8.86 23.28 -24.28
C THR A 797 -9.55 22.57 -23.13
N PHE A 798 -8.81 22.31 -22.06
CA PHE A 798 -9.31 21.73 -20.81
C PHE A 798 -9.56 22.87 -19.82
N GLU A 799 -10.81 22.99 -19.37
CA GLU A 799 -11.23 23.94 -18.34
C GLU A 799 -11.51 23.18 -17.05
N LEU A 800 -10.69 23.43 -16.03
CA LEU A 800 -10.80 22.88 -14.69
C LEU A 800 -11.59 23.90 -13.87
N ILE A 801 -12.88 23.63 -13.66
CA ILE A 801 -13.83 24.54 -13.04
C ILE A 801 -14.05 24.10 -11.60
N GLY A 802 -13.58 24.90 -10.64
CA GLY A 802 -13.85 24.69 -9.22
C GLY A 802 -15.30 24.99 -8.85
N SER A 803 -15.68 24.60 -7.64
CA SER A 803 -16.98 24.93 -7.00
C SER A 803 -17.18 26.43 -6.76
N ASP A 804 -16.09 27.21 -6.68
CA ASP A 804 -16.14 28.67 -6.65
C ASP A 804 -16.43 29.29 -8.02
N GLY A 805 -16.60 28.47 -9.06
CA GLY A 805 -16.82 28.87 -10.45
C GLY A 805 -15.56 29.38 -11.15
N LYS A 806 -14.39 29.42 -10.48
CA LYS A 806 -13.13 29.79 -11.13
C LYS A 806 -12.66 28.65 -12.02
N ALA A 807 -12.23 29.02 -13.23
CA ALA A 807 -11.73 28.08 -14.22
C ALA A 807 -10.22 28.26 -14.41
N THR A 808 -9.46 27.17 -14.28
CA THR A 808 -8.08 27.08 -14.77
C THR A 808 -8.10 26.45 -16.15
N VAL A 809 -7.46 27.10 -17.13
CA VAL A 809 -7.50 26.68 -18.53
C VAL A 809 -6.15 26.10 -18.94
N LYS A 810 -6.17 24.98 -19.67
CA LYS A 810 -4.98 24.34 -20.22
C LYS A 810 -5.23 23.84 -21.63
N ASP A 811 -4.44 24.33 -22.58
CA ASP A 811 -4.46 23.79 -23.94
C ASP A 811 -3.65 22.48 -23.99
N VAL A 812 -4.25 21.46 -24.59
CA VAL A 812 -3.71 20.11 -24.66
C VAL A 812 -3.77 19.63 -26.12
N THR A 813 -2.63 19.15 -26.62
CA THR A 813 -2.59 18.42 -27.89
C THR A 813 -2.68 16.92 -27.58
N VAL A 814 -3.83 16.33 -27.87
CA VAL A 814 -4.09 14.90 -27.72
C VAL A 814 -3.40 14.14 -28.85
N THR A 815 -2.55 13.19 -28.48
CA THR A 815 -1.81 12.35 -29.44
C THR A 815 -2.61 11.09 -29.79
N ALA A 816 -2.04 10.19 -30.60
CA ALA A 816 -2.63 8.89 -30.90
C ALA A 816 -2.42 7.84 -29.80
N THR A 817 -1.62 8.15 -28.78
CA THR A 817 -1.32 7.24 -27.66
C THR A 817 -1.97 7.72 -26.38
N PRO A 818 -2.46 6.82 -25.51
CA PRO A 818 -2.99 7.19 -24.19
C PRO A 818 -2.04 8.13 -23.46
N MET A 819 -2.60 9.12 -22.77
CA MET A 819 -1.79 10.14 -22.09
C MET A 819 -2.41 10.63 -20.79
N GLN A 820 -1.54 11.11 -19.90
CA GLN A 820 -1.93 11.74 -18.65
C GLN A 820 -1.63 13.24 -18.71
N VAL A 821 -2.59 14.08 -18.33
CA VAL A 821 -2.45 15.53 -18.24
C VAL A 821 -2.41 15.91 -16.76
N LYS A 822 -1.31 16.51 -16.30
CA LYS A 822 -1.24 17.03 -14.93
C LYS A 822 -1.95 18.39 -14.85
N ALA A 823 -2.89 18.54 -13.94
CA ALA A 823 -3.35 19.86 -13.48
C ALA A 823 -2.15 20.53 -12.78
N GLN A 824 -1.83 21.78 -13.13
CA GLN A 824 -0.76 22.56 -12.48
C GLN A 824 -1.35 23.78 -11.80
#